data_AF-A0A962AJ21-F1
#
_entry.id   AF-A0A962AJ21-F1
#
_cell.length_a   1.000
_cell.length_b   1.000
_cell.length_c   1.000
_cell.angle_alpha   90.00
_cell.angle_beta   90.00
_cell.angle_gamma   90.00
#
_symmetry.space_group_name_H-M   'P 1'
#
loop_
_entity.id
_entity.type
_entity.pdbx_description
1 polymer ?
#
loop_
_entity_poly.entity_id
_entity_poly.type
_entity_poly.pdbx_seq_one_letter_code
_entity_poly.pdbx_strand_id
1 'polypeptide(L)'
;MTPWVIDAKDIDITADNDELKKFRTSLFHTNSQINKFMDHTRHSQFLVVGPKGYGKTLLLKLKRSSFPKSGYMLLPEDALLDKPIGTPYIFALKDVDTLLDDQNYWRCIWLISISLTVLKATKSDIDGLKSLPLRTIFEHNILSSACDIFDRLLALSRKEYFIAYDDFRQSLIPSFRRIHSPVAIFIDNVDEYFEHAISFGNRQATSRSIKKTYWYLAQFGLASAARELNSLNNHVKICASIRQEVFQRDNTADDPLAIQIRGSCVELNYDKHDLIDILKKNILAEPYTNVPETMSVDPYPRFFGRESLHIEHAFTNEDESIEDFFLRHTLWRPRDIAIIGGKLSEIDPKRRTPSKIREIINTQATLIADTYLGESRPHVSNFSEETVFPLISSNVLSFDEITEISRSYDVKINTLRDTPDKENHVFSDLYRLGLLGIVQEEKGTKTLIQHFQSPGQTTLSDVNILPRSKWYLVHPILYDVISRHNATFYEKMDTLNIVGRSRPWRRPSDIFYVIKGDVVKYSEIMLNADTADMFPTYFRELVSDACKPLAHFSLEGGDSLLLIDRNLKNVVAAARAINDTLHASAFKKQLRFGGDAGFIRFSRTQSGQIQDLRGGALRTAARLEHIGLPGEILVTDRVKSSIETSGGQDMFVQLTEVDLPSTRISGGMFNLAKNDAEEPIYHFIYKLKR
;
A
#
# COMPACT_ATOMS: atom_id res chain seq x y z
N MET A 1 23.29 -11.89 9.79
CA MET A 1 22.83 -10.59 9.28
C MET A 1 21.43 -10.40 9.80
N THR A 2 21.11 -9.21 10.28
CA THR A 2 19.79 -8.92 10.85
C THR A 2 18.79 -8.65 9.72
N PRO A 3 17.80 -9.52 9.47
CA PRO A 3 16.70 -9.22 8.55
C PRO A 3 15.73 -8.20 9.17
N TRP A 4 14.81 -7.67 8.34
CA TRP A 4 13.70 -6.81 8.76
C TRP A 4 14.10 -5.50 9.44
N VAL A 5 15.18 -4.88 8.99
CA VAL A 5 15.64 -3.61 9.53
C VAL A 5 14.63 -2.50 9.21
N ILE A 6 14.06 -1.88 10.25
CA ILE A 6 13.00 -0.85 10.14
C ILE A 6 13.60 0.55 10.00
N ASP A 7 14.53 0.93 10.88
CA ASP A 7 15.23 2.20 10.81
C ASP A 7 16.65 2.00 10.29
N ALA A 8 17.04 2.83 9.32
CA ALA A 8 18.41 2.85 8.83
C ALA A 8 19.42 3.23 9.94
N LYS A 9 18.98 3.88 11.02
CA LYS A 9 19.80 4.15 12.22
C LYS A 9 20.28 2.87 12.90
N ASP A 10 19.48 1.81 12.89
CA ASP A 10 19.77 0.52 13.55
C ASP A 10 20.80 -0.32 12.79
N ILE A 11 21.15 0.10 11.56
CA ILE A 11 22.31 -0.43 10.86
C ILE A 11 23.54 0.19 11.50
N ASP A 12 24.05 -0.52 12.50
CA ASP A 12 25.24 -0.15 13.25
C ASP A 12 26.47 -0.31 12.34
N ILE A 13 27.25 0.75 12.24
CA ILE A 13 28.41 0.81 11.35
C ILE A 13 29.55 1.36 12.18
N THR A 14 29.93 0.59 13.19
CA THR A 14 31.19 0.83 13.88
C THR A 14 32.31 0.30 12.99
N ALA A 15 33.18 1.22 12.55
CA ALA A 15 34.51 1.10 11.93
C ALA A 15 34.79 0.06 10.80
N ASP A 16 34.21 -1.14 10.84
CA ASP A 16 34.27 -2.15 9.80
C ASP A 16 33.09 -2.02 8.84
N ASN A 17 33.39 -1.51 7.65
CA ASN A 17 32.49 -1.41 6.48
C ASN A 17 31.83 -2.73 6.06
N ASP A 18 32.13 -3.84 6.71
CA ASP A 18 31.69 -5.19 6.36
C ASP A 18 30.19 -5.39 6.54
N GLU A 19 29.57 -4.84 7.58
CA GLU A 19 28.13 -5.04 7.79
C GLU A 19 27.29 -4.31 6.74
N LEU A 20 27.61 -3.03 6.46
CA LEU A 20 26.92 -2.27 5.41
C LEU A 20 27.21 -2.83 4.01
N LYS A 21 28.44 -3.28 3.74
CA LYS A 21 28.76 -3.98 2.48
C LYS A 21 27.99 -5.28 2.34
N LYS A 22 27.94 -6.10 3.39
CA LYS A 22 27.15 -7.33 3.41
C LYS A 22 25.67 -6.98 3.17
N PHE A 23 25.12 -6.00 3.89
CA PHE A 23 23.73 -5.56 3.71
C PHE A 23 23.45 -5.14 2.27
N ARG A 24 24.35 -4.35 1.67
CA ARG A 24 24.27 -3.95 0.25
C ARG A 24 24.20 -5.14 -0.69
N THR A 25 24.98 -6.19 -0.43
CA THR A 25 25.05 -7.37 -1.30
C THR A 25 23.88 -8.33 -1.16
N SER A 26 23.30 -8.47 0.04
CA SER A 26 22.31 -9.53 0.31
C SER A 26 20.89 -9.04 0.64
N LEU A 27 20.73 -7.84 1.22
CA LEU A 27 19.42 -7.33 1.63
C LEU A 27 18.95 -6.13 0.81
N PHE A 28 19.86 -5.29 0.33
CA PHE A 28 19.48 -4.09 -0.38
C PHE A 28 18.86 -4.40 -1.74
N HIS A 29 17.74 -3.74 -2.05
CA HIS A 29 17.13 -3.80 -3.37
C HIS A 29 17.61 -2.66 -4.25
N THR A 30 17.97 -2.99 -5.49
CA THR A 30 18.46 -2.04 -6.47
C THR A 30 17.66 -2.16 -7.74
N ASN A 31 17.07 -1.06 -8.18
CA ASN A 31 16.54 -0.92 -9.53
C ASN A 31 17.51 -0.08 -10.40
N SER A 32 17.14 0.15 -11.67
CA SER A 32 17.99 0.88 -12.61
C SER A 32 18.29 2.32 -12.16
N GLN A 33 17.38 2.99 -11.45
CA GLN A 33 17.56 4.36 -10.97
C GLN A 33 18.50 4.40 -9.76
N ILE A 34 18.30 3.49 -8.80
CA ILE A 34 19.18 3.34 -7.64
C ILE A 34 20.61 3.01 -8.08
N ASN A 35 20.78 2.11 -9.05
CA ASN A 35 22.11 1.76 -9.55
C ASN A 35 22.84 2.96 -10.19
N LYS A 36 22.12 3.81 -10.93
CA LYS A 36 22.69 5.06 -11.47
C LYS A 36 23.10 6.03 -10.37
N PHE A 37 22.30 6.15 -9.31
CA PHE A 37 22.64 6.97 -8.15
C PHE A 37 23.88 6.47 -7.43
N MET A 38 24.05 5.15 -7.28
CA MET A 38 25.14 4.55 -6.51
C MET A 38 26.53 4.71 -7.15
N ASP A 39 26.59 4.95 -8.46
CA ASP A 39 27.81 5.23 -9.21
C ASP A 39 28.41 6.58 -8.80
N HIS A 40 29.56 6.57 -8.11
CA HIS A 40 30.23 7.78 -7.63
C HIS A 40 30.95 8.55 -8.75
N THR A 41 31.17 7.92 -9.91
CA THR A 41 31.79 8.57 -11.07
C THR A 41 30.80 9.51 -11.79
N ARG A 42 29.50 9.29 -11.60
CA ARG A 42 28.46 10.14 -12.15
C ARG A 42 28.26 11.37 -11.27
N HIS A 43 28.17 12.52 -11.92
CA HIS A 43 28.06 13.82 -11.25
C HIS A 43 26.69 14.48 -11.38
N SER A 44 25.81 13.93 -12.22
CA SER A 44 24.52 14.54 -12.51
C SER A 44 23.49 14.32 -11.41
N GLN A 45 23.51 13.16 -10.74
CA GLN A 45 22.50 12.77 -9.74
C GLN A 45 23.11 12.69 -8.35
N PHE A 46 22.63 13.57 -7.46
CA PHE A 46 23.16 13.69 -6.10
C PHE A 46 22.07 13.94 -5.04
N LEU A 47 20.84 14.21 -5.44
CA LEU A 47 19.70 14.33 -4.53
C LEU A 47 18.88 13.04 -4.52
N VAL A 48 18.56 12.51 -3.35
CA VAL A 48 17.63 11.38 -3.19
C VAL A 48 16.27 11.93 -2.78
N VAL A 49 15.26 11.68 -3.60
CA VAL A 49 13.91 12.19 -3.39
C VAL A 49 12.96 11.03 -3.11
N GLY A 50 12.10 11.18 -2.10
CA GLY A 50 11.05 10.19 -1.87
C GLY A 50 10.21 10.45 -0.62
N PRO A 51 9.06 9.77 -0.47
CA PRO A 51 8.21 9.87 0.71
C PRO A 51 8.90 9.27 1.96
N LYS A 52 8.28 9.44 3.14
CA LYS A 52 8.75 8.73 4.35
C LYS A 52 8.63 7.23 4.17
N GLY A 53 9.61 6.48 4.68
CA GLY A 53 9.58 5.01 4.63
C GLY A 53 10.07 4.37 3.31
N TYR A 54 10.52 5.17 2.34
CA TYR A 54 11.04 4.66 1.05
C TYR A 54 12.56 4.36 1.06
N GLY A 55 13.25 4.60 2.19
CA GLY A 55 14.68 4.25 2.34
C GLY A 55 15.68 5.33 1.91
N LYS A 56 15.31 6.62 1.95
CA LYS A 56 16.22 7.74 1.61
C LYS A 56 17.53 7.72 2.40
N THR A 57 17.43 7.70 3.72
CA THR A 57 18.57 7.62 4.66
C THR A 57 19.46 6.41 4.37
N LEU A 58 18.85 5.23 4.15
CA LEU A 58 19.56 4.00 3.81
C LEU A 58 20.36 4.17 2.51
N LEU A 59 19.73 4.70 1.47
CA LEU A 59 20.40 4.93 0.19
C LEU A 59 21.54 5.95 0.31
N LEU A 60 21.39 7.01 1.11
CA LEU A 60 22.48 7.96 1.37
C LEU A 60 23.65 7.31 2.12
N LYS A 61 23.39 6.50 3.16
CA LYS A 61 24.44 5.73 3.87
C LYS A 61 25.19 4.82 2.90
N LEU A 62 24.47 4.11 2.04
CA LEU A 62 25.05 3.24 1.01
C LEU A 62 25.86 4.04 -0.01
N LYS A 63 25.35 5.18 -0.49
CA LYS A 63 26.08 6.07 -1.40
C LYS A 63 27.38 6.56 -0.77
N ARG A 64 27.37 6.99 0.48
CA ARG A 64 28.61 7.36 1.20
C ARG A 64 29.63 6.23 1.20
N SER A 65 29.19 5.00 1.50
CA SER A 65 30.07 3.84 1.50
C SER A 65 30.66 3.47 0.13
N SER A 66 30.05 3.96 -0.96
CA SER A 66 30.55 3.70 -2.31
C SER A 66 31.70 4.61 -2.72
N PHE A 67 32.00 5.67 -1.94
CA PHE A 67 33.18 6.53 -2.16
C PHE A 67 34.45 5.90 -1.57
N PRO A 68 35.59 5.97 -2.28
CA PRO A 68 36.85 5.45 -1.78
C PRO A 68 37.41 6.34 -0.67
N LYS A 69 37.68 5.78 0.52
CA LYS A 69 38.24 6.51 1.67
C LYS A 69 39.60 7.19 1.38
N SER A 70 40.41 6.60 0.50
CA SER A 70 41.72 7.15 0.11
C SER A 70 41.64 8.28 -0.92
N GLY A 71 40.47 8.50 -1.53
CA GLY A 71 40.31 9.46 -2.63
C GLY A 71 39.40 10.65 -2.30
N TYR A 72 38.61 10.59 -1.23
CA TYR A 72 37.67 11.63 -0.83
C TYR A 72 37.71 11.90 0.67
N MET A 73 37.65 13.17 1.04
CA MET A 73 37.28 13.60 2.39
C MET A 73 35.76 13.51 2.54
N LEU A 74 35.28 12.67 3.45
CA LEU A 74 33.84 12.40 3.65
C LEU A 74 33.31 13.17 4.86
N LEU A 75 32.30 14.01 4.65
CA LEU A 75 31.70 14.87 5.67
C LEU A 75 30.24 14.45 5.97
N PRO A 76 29.84 14.41 7.25
CA PRO A 76 30.65 14.74 8.44
C PRO A 76 31.69 13.65 8.73
N GLU A 77 32.73 13.95 9.50
CA GLU A 77 33.82 12.99 9.80
C GLU A 77 33.39 11.95 10.84
N ASP A 78 32.71 12.41 11.90
CA ASP A 78 32.33 11.58 13.06
C ASP A 78 30.98 10.85 12.91
N ALA A 79 30.30 11.04 11.78
CA ALA A 79 29.03 10.38 11.49
C ALA A 79 28.90 10.05 10.00
N LEU A 80 27.96 9.16 9.66
CA LEU A 80 27.71 8.83 8.25
C LEU A 80 27.00 9.95 7.52
N LEU A 81 26.03 10.59 8.18
CA LEU A 81 25.17 11.60 7.61
C LEU A 81 25.13 12.78 8.55
N ASP A 82 25.17 13.96 7.98
CA ASP A 82 24.92 15.22 8.66
C ASP A 82 23.43 15.38 8.89
N LYS A 83 23.03 15.65 10.14
CA LYS A 83 21.63 15.76 10.54
C LYS A 83 21.47 16.91 11.52
N PRO A 84 20.49 17.79 11.35
CA PRO A 84 20.20 18.82 12.35
C PRO A 84 19.61 18.19 13.63
N ILE A 85 19.93 18.77 14.78
CA ILE A 85 19.52 18.27 16.10
C ILE A 85 18.75 19.37 16.86
N GLY A 86 17.71 18.98 17.60
CA GLY A 86 16.94 19.89 18.44
C GLY A 86 15.81 20.61 17.71
N THR A 87 15.53 21.85 18.12
CA THR A 87 14.49 22.70 17.53
C THR A 87 15.11 23.90 16.81
N PRO A 88 14.64 24.29 15.61
CA PRO A 88 15.18 25.43 14.86
C PRO A 88 15.32 26.71 15.69
N TYR A 89 16.48 27.37 15.70
CA TYR A 89 16.67 28.68 16.38
C TYR A 89 15.95 29.87 15.70
N ILE A 90 14.90 29.63 14.92
CA ILE A 90 14.13 30.66 14.21
C ILE A 90 13.21 31.45 15.16
N PHE A 91 12.98 30.94 16.38
CA PHE A 91 11.98 31.48 17.31
C PHE A 91 12.36 32.78 18.02
N ALA A 92 13.58 33.30 17.85
CA ALA A 92 14.09 34.39 18.69
C ALA A 92 13.94 35.81 18.10
N LEU A 93 13.68 35.98 16.80
CA LEU A 93 13.89 37.27 16.13
C LEU A 93 12.62 37.84 15.48
N LYS A 94 12.10 38.94 16.04
CA LYS A 94 10.89 39.64 15.55
C LYS A 94 11.07 40.37 14.20
N ASP A 95 12.32 40.55 13.74
CA ASP A 95 12.66 41.44 12.62
C ASP A 95 13.05 40.72 11.31
N VAL A 96 12.83 39.41 11.22
CA VAL A 96 13.31 38.56 10.09
C VAL A 96 12.15 37.90 9.30
N ASP A 97 10.89 38.12 9.70
CA ASP A 97 9.73 37.44 9.11
C ASP A 97 9.65 37.57 7.57
N THR A 98 9.99 38.73 7.00
CA THR A 98 10.01 38.93 5.54
C THR A 98 11.15 38.19 4.82
N LEU A 99 12.28 37.98 5.49
CA LEU A 99 13.39 37.19 4.95
C LEU A 99 13.09 35.70 5.04
N LEU A 100 12.44 35.24 6.11
CA LEU A 100 12.09 33.83 6.29
C LEU A 100 11.07 33.33 5.26
N ASP A 101 10.30 34.21 4.64
CA ASP A 101 9.40 33.88 3.53
C ASP A 101 10.11 33.93 2.14
N ASP A 102 11.36 34.39 2.06
CA ASP A 102 12.13 34.49 0.81
C ASP A 102 12.92 33.20 0.50
N GLN A 103 12.64 32.58 -0.64
CA GLN A 103 13.35 31.40 -1.14
C GLN A 103 14.86 31.62 -1.29
N ASN A 104 15.30 32.83 -1.68
CA ASN A 104 16.73 33.12 -1.83
C ASN A 104 17.46 33.14 -0.50
N TYR A 105 16.81 33.59 0.58
CA TYR A 105 17.39 33.56 1.92
C TYR A 105 17.79 32.14 2.31
N TRP A 106 16.86 31.17 2.22
CA TRP A 106 17.13 29.77 2.56
C TRP A 106 18.22 29.14 1.70
N ARG A 107 18.23 29.44 0.40
CA ARG A 107 19.32 29.03 -0.50
C ARG A 107 20.67 29.59 -0.02
N CYS A 108 20.74 30.87 0.32
CA CYS A 108 21.97 31.53 0.74
C CYS A 108 22.50 30.99 2.08
N ILE A 109 21.61 30.73 3.04
CA ILE A 109 22.00 30.11 4.32
C ILE A 109 22.67 28.75 4.07
N TRP A 110 22.11 27.91 3.20
CA TRP A 110 22.72 26.63 2.82
C TRP A 110 24.04 26.80 2.05
N LEU A 111 24.12 27.75 1.12
CA LEU A 111 25.36 28.05 0.39
C LEU A 111 26.50 28.39 1.35
N ILE A 112 26.24 29.26 2.33
CA ILE A 112 27.21 29.65 3.36
C ILE A 112 27.58 28.44 4.22
N SER A 113 26.58 27.70 4.71
CA SER A 113 26.79 26.58 5.62
C SER A 113 27.68 25.50 5.01
N ILE A 114 27.34 25.08 3.79
CA ILE A 114 28.09 24.06 3.07
C ILE A 114 29.49 24.57 2.73
N SER A 115 29.61 25.81 2.25
CA SER A 115 30.93 26.38 1.90
C SER A 115 31.87 26.44 3.10
N LEU A 116 31.39 26.91 4.25
CA LEU A 116 32.17 26.95 5.48
C LEU A 116 32.59 25.56 5.96
N THR A 117 31.66 24.59 5.91
CA THR A 117 31.95 23.19 6.27
C THR A 117 33.14 22.64 5.46
N VAL A 118 33.10 22.81 4.13
CA VAL A 118 34.16 22.32 3.24
C VAL A 118 35.47 23.09 3.45
N LEU A 119 35.42 24.42 3.58
CA LEU A 119 36.61 25.24 3.79
C LEU A 119 37.30 24.91 5.12
N LYS A 120 36.52 24.68 6.19
CA LYS A 120 37.04 24.21 7.48
C LYS A 120 37.70 22.84 7.36
N ALA A 121 37.02 21.87 6.76
CA ALA A 121 37.52 20.50 6.63
C ALA A 121 38.81 20.43 5.78
N THR A 122 38.88 21.23 4.71
CA THR A 122 40.07 21.35 3.85
C THR A 122 41.18 22.22 4.44
N LYS A 123 40.96 22.81 5.62
CA LYS A 123 41.88 23.77 6.26
C LYS A 123 42.29 24.90 5.32
N SER A 124 41.34 25.34 4.49
CA SER A 124 41.55 26.43 3.54
C SER A 124 41.62 27.76 4.29
N ASP A 125 42.58 28.60 3.95
CA ASP A 125 42.65 29.96 4.49
C ASP A 125 41.56 30.83 3.84
N ILE A 126 40.90 31.66 4.64
CA ILE A 126 39.84 32.58 4.17
C ILE A 126 40.23 34.00 4.52
N ASP A 127 40.91 34.65 3.57
CA ASP A 127 41.22 36.06 3.67
C ASP A 127 39.95 36.92 3.67
N GLY A 128 39.93 37.96 4.51
CA GLY A 128 38.98 39.06 4.37
C GLY A 128 37.55 38.78 4.83
N LEU A 129 37.30 37.76 5.66
CA LEU A 129 36.03 37.67 6.42
C LEU A 129 35.88 38.94 7.26
N LYS A 130 34.80 39.71 7.13
CA LYS A 130 34.52 40.91 7.95
C LYS A 130 33.41 40.64 8.98
N SER A 131 32.55 39.66 8.71
CA SER A 131 31.45 39.21 9.56
C SER A 131 31.97 38.56 10.82
N LEU A 132 31.71 39.17 11.98
CA LEU A 132 31.99 38.56 13.28
C LEU A 132 31.28 37.19 13.41
N PRO A 133 29.99 37.03 13.04
CA PRO A 133 29.35 35.72 13.04
C PRO A 133 30.08 34.65 12.22
N LEU A 134 30.51 34.95 11.00
CA LEU A 134 31.19 33.96 10.17
C LEU A 134 32.59 33.63 10.68
N ARG A 135 33.34 34.62 11.18
CA ARG A 135 34.63 34.37 11.85
C ARG A 135 34.47 33.46 13.05
N THR A 136 33.50 33.78 13.93
CA THR A 136 33.21 32.94 15.11
C THR A 136 32.85 31.52 14.71
N ILE A 137 31.99 31.33 13.69
CA ILE A 137 31.64 29.99 13.20
C ILE A 137 32.87 29.28 12.60
N PHE A 138 33.70 29.98 11.84
CA PHE A 138 34.87 29.42 11.17
C PHE A 138 35.97 29.01 12.16
N GLU A 139 36.20 29.80 13.20
CA GLU A 139 37.19 29.54 14.26
C GLU A 139 36.71 28.52 15.29
N HIS A 140 35.39 28.30 15.43
CA HIS A 140 34.84 27.37 16.42
C HIS A 140 35.10 25.91 16.03
N ASN A 141 35.94 25.21 16.81
CA ASN A 141 36.36 23.83 16.50
C ASN A 141 35.22 22.81 16.44
N ILE A 142 34.13 23.01 17.19
CA ILE A 142 33.01 22.06 17.28
C ILE A 142 32.00 22.24 16.13
N LEU A 143 31.90 23.43 15.53
CA LEU A 143 30.92 23.71 14.47
C LEU A 143 31.51 23.27 13.11
N SER A 144 31.55 21.95 12.90
CA SER A 144 32.16 21.32 11.72
C SER A 144 31.15 20.77 10.71
N SER A 145 29.86 20.69 11.09
CA SER A 145 28.76 20.18 10.25
C SER A 145 28.03 21.31 9.51
N ALA A 146 27.51 21.01 8.31
CA ALA A 146 26.70 21.94 7.54
C ALA A 146 25.35 22.20 8.22
N CYS A 147 24.75 21.18 8.87
CA CYS A 147 23.50 21.34 9.61
C CYS A 147 23.67 22.21 10.87
N ASP A 148 24.76 22.05 11.61
CA ASP A 148 25.04 22.88 12.80
C ASP A 148 25.29 24.34 12.42
N ILE A 149 26.06 24.56 11.35
CA ILE A 149 26.29 25.91 10.83
C ILE A 149 24.98 26.52 10.32
N PHE A 150 24.16 25.74 9.60
CA PHE A 150 22.86 26.16 9.11
C PHE A 150 21.97 26.68 10.25
N ASP A 151 21.85 25.92 11.33
CA ASP A 151 21.04 26.31 12.49
C ASP A 151 21.57 27.58 13.17
N ARG A 152 22.90 27.74 13.29
CA ARG A 152 23.51 28.98 13.78
C ARG A 152 23.23 30.19 12.89
N LEU A 153 23.22 30.00 11.57
CA LEU A 153 22.94 31.08 10.63
C LEU A 153 21.46 31.50 10.64
N LEU A 154 20.54 30.58 10.95
CA LEU A 154 19.12 30.90 11.15
C LEU A 154 18.88 31.81 12.36
N ALA A 155 19.78 31.79 13.34
CA ALA A 155 19.72 32.63 14.54
C ALA A 155 20.26 34.07 14.32
N LEU A 156 20.73 34.42 13.12
CA LEU A 156 21.29 35.74 12.85
C LEU A 156 20.20 36.81 12.71
N SER A 157 20.49 38.00 13.23
CA SER A 157 19.69 39.18 12.90
C SER A 157 19.78 39.52 11.41
N ARG A 158 18.79 40.27 10.91
CA ARG A 158 18.78 40.75 9.52
C ARG A 158 20.08 41.46 9.12
N LYS A 159 20.64 42.29 10.00
CA LYS A 159 21.90 43.02 9.74
C LYS A 159 23.09 42.06 9.64
N GLU A 160 23.21 41.13 10.59
CA GLU A 160 24.28 40.13 10.61
C GLU A 160 24.23 39.22 9.38
N TYR A 161 23.03 38.81 8.96
CA TYR A 161 22.84 38.03 7.74
C TYR A 161 23.40 38.75 6.50
N PHE A 162 23.08 40.02 6.28
CA PHE A 162 23.58 40.73 5.10
C PHE A 162 25.10 40.93 5.12
N ILE A 163 25.71 41.10 6.30
CA ILE A 163 27.17 41.15 6.44
C ILE A 163 27.79 39.77 6.14
N ALA A 164 27.20 38.69 6.67
CA ALA A 164 27.62 37.33 6.35
C ALA A 164 27.46 36.99 4.86
N TYR A 165 26.40 37.48 4.22
CA TYR A 165 26.17 37.30 2.79
C TYR A 165 27.19 38.07 1.93
N ASP A 166 27.64 39.24 2.37
CA ASP A 166 28.70 39.98 1.68
C ASP A 166 30.04 39.23 1.75
N ASP A 167 30.41 38.73 2.93
CA ASP A 167 31.57 37.85 3.12
C ASP A 167 31.49 36.59 2.26
N PHE A 168 30.30 35.98 2.16
CA PHE A 168 30.09 34.83 1.30
C PHE A 168 30.48 35.12 -0.15
N ARG A 169 30.02 36.26 -0.69
CA ARG A 169 30.29 36.66 -2.06
C ARG A 169 31.75 37.05 -2.29
N GLN A 170 32.34 37.79 -1.35
CA GLN A 170 33.69 38.35 -1.50
C GLN A 170 34.80 37.36 -1.13
N SER A 171 34.57 36.46 -0.18
CA SER A 171 35.63 35.67 0.47
C SER A 171 35.39 34.16 0.39
N LEU A 172 34.17 33.68 0.70
CA LEU A 172 33.90 32.23 0.70
C LEU A 172 33.84 31.67 -0.72
N ILE A 173 33.14 32.30 -1.66
CA ILE A 173 33.03 31.82 -3.05
C ILE A 173 34.42 31.68 -3.71
N PRO A 174 35.30 32.70 -3.69
CA PRO A 174 36.64 32.57 -4.26
C PRO A 174 37.45 31.45 -3.61
N SER A 175 37.36 31.31 -2.28
CA SER A 175 38.07 30.26 -1.54
C SER A 175 37.54 28.88 -1.89
N PHE A 176 36.22 28.72 -2.00
CA PHE A 176 35.58 27.45 -2.36
C PHE A 176 35.95 26.99 -3.78
N ARG A 177 36.12 27.91 -4.72
CA ARG A 177 36.59 27.60 -6.10
C ARG A 177 38.04 27.08 -6.13
N ARG A 178 38.87 27.43 -5.14
CA ARG A 178 40.27 26.99 -5.05
C ARG A 178 40.45 25.60 -4.45
N ILE A 179 39.36 24.94 -4.08
CA ILE A 179 39.41 23.59 -3.51
C ILE A 179 39.69 22.59 -4.62
N HIS A 180 40.85 21.94 -4.53
CA HIS A 180 41.30 20.91 -5.48
C HIS A 180 41.23 19.49 -4.88
N SER A 181 41.12 19.37 -3.56
CA SER A 181 40.92 18.10 -2.88
C SER A 181 39.48 17.61 -3.08
N PRO A 182 39.27 16.33 -3.43
CA PRO A 182 37.91 15.79 -3.53
C PRO A 182 37.24 15.71 -2.15
N VAL A 183 36.06 16.30 -2.03
CA VAL A 183 35.24 16.31 -0.80
C VAL A 183 33.86 15.79 -1.14
N ALA A 184 33.26 14.97 -0.27
CA ALA A 184 31.88 14.53 -0.40
C ALA A 184 31.11 14.75 0.92
N ILE A 185 29.95 15.39 0.85
CA ILE A 185 29.10 15.73 2.00
C ILE A 185 27.78 14.99 1.87
N PHE A 186 27.26 14.47 2.98
CA PHE A 186 26.01 13.73 3.01
C PHE A 186 25.07 14.33 4.04
N ILE A 187 23.98 14.96 3.61
CA ILE A 187 23.02 15.68 4.46
C ILE A 187 21.67 14.95 4.45
N ASP A 188 21.05 14.77 5.61
CA ASP A 188 19.81 13.99 5.77
C ASP A 188 18.90 14.59 6.86
N ASN A 189 17.63 14.19 6.90
CA ASN A 189 16.63 14.53 7.93
C ASN A 189 16.36 16.04 8.14
N VAL A 190 16.58 16.88 7.13
CA VAL A 190 16.20 18.31 7.21
C VAL A 190 14.68 18.47 7.33
N ASP A 191 13.89 17.57 6.76
CA ASP A 191 12.43 17.54 6.91
C ASP A 191 11.99 17.33 8.37
N GLU A 192 12.52 16.32 9.04
CA GLU A 192 12.15 15.96 10.43
C GLU A 192 12.44 17.12 11.41
N TYR A 193 13.49 17.89 11.16
CA TYR A 193 13.87 19.04 11.98
C TYR A 193 12.77 20.09 12.12
N PHE A 194 12.06 20.36 11.02
CA PHE A 194 10.96 21.32 11.00
C PHE A 194 9.62 20.67 11.36
N GLU A 195 9.43 19.36 11.14
CA GLU A 195 8.19 18.64 11.50
C GLU A 195 7.90 18.69 13.01
N HIS A 196 8.91 18.50 13.85
CA HIS A 196 8.76 18.60 15.31
C HIS A 196 8.23 19.98 15.72
N ALA A 197 8.84 21.03 15.18
CA ALA A 197 8.48 22.41 15.48
C ALA A 197 7.06 22.80 14.99
N ILE A 198 6.62 22.29 13.83
CA ILE A 198 5.25 22.48 13.36
C ILE A 198 4.25 21.77 14.28
N SER A 199 4.57 20.57 14.75
CA SER A 199 3.69 19.75 15.58
C SER A 199 3.42 20.34 16.98
N PHE A 200 4.43 21.00 17.58
CA PHE A 200 4.26 21.70 18.86
C PHE A 200 3.40 22.97 18.76
N GLY A 201 3.51 23.72 17.66
CA GLY A 201 2.72 24.94 17.44
C GLY A 201 1.21 24.69 17.31
N ASN A 202 0.79 23.49 16.89
CA ASN A 202 -0.62 23.13 16.78
C ASN A 202 -1.28 22.70 18.10
N ARG A 203 -0.52 22.43 19.16
CA ARG A 203 -1.04 21.97 20.46
C ARG A 203 -1.16 23.07 21.53
N GLN A 204 -0.49 24.21 21.35
CA GLN A 204 -0.56 25.33 22.28
C GLN A 204 -0.73 26.64 21.49
N ALA A 205 -1.88 27.29 21.63
CA ALA A 205 -2.22 28.58 20.98
C ALA A 205 -1.34 29.78 21.41
N THR A 206 -0.28 29.55 22.20
CA THR A 206 0.55 30.58 22.84
C THR A 206 2.01 30.62 22.37
N SER A 207 2.48 29.63 21.60
CA SER A 207 3.81 29.67 20.95
C SER A 207 3.65 29.87 19.45
N ARG A 208 4.38 30.84 18.86
CA ARG A 208 4.33 31.14 17.42
C ARG A 208 4.61 29.86 16.61
N SER A 209 3.61 29.35 15.92
CA SER A 209 3.73 28.15 15.09
C SER A 209 4.68 28.40 13.92
N ILE A 210 5.60 27.47 13.66
CA ILE A 210 6.41 27.50 12.43
C ILE A 210 5.46 27.39 11.23
N LYS A 211 5.58 28.31 10.28
CA LYS A 211 4.83 28.22 9.03
C LYS A 211 5.26 26.96 8.26
N LYS A 212 4.30 26.18 7.76
CA LYS A 212 4.53 25.04 6.84
C LYS A 212 5.43 25.41 5.65
N THR A 213 5.45 26.69 5.27
CA THR A 213 6.33 27.22 4.23
C THR A 213 7.81 27.05 4.56
N TYR A 214 8.23 27.15 5.83
CA TYR A 214 9.65 27.04 6.22
C TYR A 214 10.17 25.62 6.03
N TRP A 215 9.36 24.59 6.34
CA TRP A 215 9.69 23.18 6.06
C TRP A 215 9.96 22.93 4.57
N TYR A 216 9.22 23.61 3.69
CA TYR A 216 9.44 23.56 2.24
C TYR A 216 10.70 24.32 1.84
N LEU A 217 10.82 25.58 2.28
CA LEU A 217 11.90 26.48 1.86
C LEU A 217 13.28 25.98 2.32
N ALA A 218 13.36 25.36 3.51
CA ALA A 218 14.60 24.77 4.00
C ALA A 218 15.11 23.64 3.10
N GLN A 219 14.23 22.74 2.67
CA GLN A 219 14.61 21.62 1.79
C GLN A 219 14.87 22.08 0.35
N PHE A 220 14.03 22.97 -0.18
CA PHE A 220 14.23 23.52 -1.52
C PHE A 220 15.53 24.35 -1.60
N GLY A 221 15.82 25.13 -0.55
CA GLY A 221 17.06 25.87 -0.40
C GLY A 221 18.29 24.97 -0.40
N LEU A 222 18.24 23.82 0.32
CA LEU A 222 19.31 22.82 0.32
C LEU A 222 19.54 22.25 -1.09
N ALA A 223 18.47 21.82 -1.75
CA ALA A 223 18.54 21.27 -3.10
C ALA A 223 19.13 22.28 -4.11
N SER A 224 18.73 23.54 -3.99
CA SER A 224 19.25 24.66 -4.80
C SER A 224 20.73 24.91 -4.55
N ALA A 225 21.14 25.00 -3.27
CA ALA A 225 22.52 25.24 -2.89
C ALA A 225 23.45 24.09 -3.29
N ALA A 226 23.00 22.84 -3.13
CA ALA A 226 23.76 21.66 -3.54
C ALA A 226 24.05 21.67 -5.04
N ARG A 227 23.04 22.02 -5.87
CA ARG A 227 23.21 22.15 -7.32
C ARG A 227 24.20 23.24 -7.69
N GLU A 228 24.04 24.43 -7.11
CA GLU A 228 24.88 25.59 -7.40
C GLU A 228 26.34 25.33 -7.02
N LEU A 229 26.61 24.79 -5.83
CA LEU A 229 27.97 24.48 -5.39
C LEU A 229 28.60 23.33 -6.17
N ASN A 230 27.84 22.28 -6.52
CA ASN A 230 28.34 21.21 -7.40
C ASN A 230 28.74 21.77 -8.78
N SER A 231 27.99 22.75 -9.31
CA SER A 231 28.32 23.42 -10.58
C SER A 231 29.54 24.34 -10.46
N LEU A 232 29.73 24.94 -9.28
CA LEU A 232 30.82 25.86 -8.97
C LEU A 232 32.15 25.13 -8.83
N ASN A 233 32.15 23.95 -8.22
CA ASN A 233 33.35 23.13 -8.03
C ASN A 233 33.04 21.63 -8.11
N ASN A 234 33.50 20.98 -9.18
CA ASN A 234 33.29 19.55 -9.42
C ASN A 234 34.06 18.64 -8.44
N HIS A 235 35.04 19.15 -7.68
CA HIS A 235 35.73 18.36 -6.65
C HIS A 235 34.87 18.17 -5.38
N VAL A 236 33.87 19.03 -5.17
CA VAL A 236 32.96 18.94 -4.03
C VAL A 236 31.68 18.25 -4.48
N LYS A 237 31.28 17.17 -3.80
CA LYS A 237 30.06 16.41 -4.05
C LYS A 237 29.11 16.57 -2.88
N ILE A 238 27.92 17.11 -3.14
CA ILE A 238 26.92 17.30 -2.09
C ILE A 238 25.76 16.36 -2.35
N CYS A 239 25.61 15.34 -1.50
CA CYS A 239 24.51 14.40 -1.53
C CYS A 239 23.50 14.72 -0.43
N ALA A 240 22.22 14.81 -0.76
CA ALA A 240 21.18 15.13 0.22
C ALA A 240 19.89 14.36 0.00
N SER A 241 19.12 14.14 1.06
CA SER A 241 17.76 13.60 0.98
C SER A 241 16.74 14.72 1.01
N ILE A 242 15.71 14.59 0.19
CA ILE A 242 14.62 15.57 0.08
C ILE A 242 13.28 14.83 0.07
N ARG A 243 12.28 15.39 0.71
CA ARG A 243 10.90 14.89 0.65
C ARG A 243 10.28 15.12 -0.72
N GLN A 244 9.56 14.12 -1.24
CA GLN A 244 8.95 14.20 -2.57
C GLN A 244 7.95 15.35 -2.68
N GLU A 245 7.25 15.61 -1.58
CA GLU A 245 6.23 16.63 -1.42
C GLU A 245 6.78 18.06 -1.66
N VAL A 246 8.10 18.26 -1.52
CA VAL A 246 8.77 19.53 -1.85
C VAL A 246 8.66 19.85 -3.34
N PHE A 247 8.82 18.84 -4.21
CA PHE A 247 8.81 19.06 -5.66
C PHE A 247 7.40 19.03 -6.27
N GLN A 248 6.36 18.77 -5.49
CA GLN A 248 4.99 18.67 -5.99
C GLN A 248 4.22 19.98 -5.94
N ARG A 249 4.72 20.97 -5.20
CA ARG A 249 4.02 22.24 -4.99
C ARG A 249 3.77 22.97 -6.31
N ASP A 250 2.58 23.56 -6.45
CA ASP A 250 2.03 24.11 -7.71
C ASP A 250 2.95 25.13 -8.42
N ASN A 251 3.82 25.82 -7.68
CA ASN A 251 4.78 26.79 -8.22
C ASN A 251 6.08 26.17 -8.76
N THR A 252 6.26 24.85 -8.68
CA THR A 252 7.51 24.17 -9.09
C THR A 252 7.45 23.52 -10.46
N ALA A 253 6.25 23.32 -11.04
CA ALA A 253 6.10 22.72 -12.36
C ALA A 253 6.62 23.63 -13.48
N ASP A 254 6.45 24.95 -13.31
CA ASP A 254 6.83 25.97 -14.29
C ASP A 254 8.11 26.75 -13.90
N ASP A 255 8.70 26.49 -12.73
CA ASP A 255 9.94 27.11 -12.30
C ASP A 255 11.15 26.44 -13.00
N PRO A 256 11.90 27.17 -13.86
CA PRO A 256 13.08 26.62 -14.52
C PRO A 256 14.13 26.06 -13.55
N LEU A 257 14.26 26.66 -12.35
CA LEU A 257 15.18 26.17 -11.33
C LEU A 257 14.71 24.84 -10.76
N ALA A 258 13.41 24.67 -10.51
CA ALA A 258 12.86 23.41 -10.01
C ALA A 258 13.00 22.26 -11.03
N ILE A 259 12.74 22.52 -12.33
CA ILE A 259 12.97 21.54 -13.41
C ILE A 259 14.45 21.13 -13.45
N GLN A 260 15.33 22.11 -13.34
CA GLN A 260 16.76 21.91 -13.30
C GLN A 260 17.19 21.03 -12.11
N ILE A 261 16.73 21.36 -10.89
CA ILE A 261 17.00 20.57 -9.68
C ILE A 261 16.48 19.14 -9.82
N ARG A 262 15.28 18.94 -10.39
CA ARG A 262 14.74 17.58 -10.67
C ARG A 262 15.66 16.75 -11.55
N GLY A 263 16.37 17.36 -12.50
CA GLY A 263 17.39 16.66 -13.29
C GLY A 263 18.57 16.12 -12.47
N SER A 264 18.77 16.62 -11.25
CA SER A 264 19.77 16.16 -10.29
C SER A 264 19.24 15.18 -9.24
N CYS A 265 17.95 14.84 -9.30
CA CYS A 265 17.28 13.96 -8.38
C CYS A 265 17.26 12.50 -8.85
N VAL A 266 17.22 11.60 -7.89
CA VAL A 266 16.83 10.21 -8.05
C VAL A 266 15.60 10.01 -7.18
N GLU A 267 14.45 9.84 -7.83
CA GLU A 267 13.16 9.62 -7.19
C GLU A 267 13.01 8.15 -6.81
N LEU A 268 12.82 7.84 -5.53
CA LEU A 268 12.57 6.49 -5.07
C LEU A 268 11.12 6.12 -5.35
N ASN A 269 10.94 5.19 -6.28
CA ASN A 269 9.66 4.57 -6.59
C ASN A 269 9.84 3.06 -6.64
N TYR A 270 8.87 2.34 -6.07
CA TYR A 270 8.87 0.88 -6.01
C TYR A 270 7.56 0.37 -6.58
N ASP A 271 7.66 -0.53 -7.56
CA ASP A 271 6.50 -1.26 -8.04
C ASP A 271 6.24 -2.52 -7.20
N LYS A 272 5.22 -3.31 -7.58
CA LYS A 272 4.88 -4.54 -6.87
C LYS A 272 6.06 -5.52 -6.87
N HIS A 273 6.78 -5.65 -7.99
CA HIS A 273 7.90 -6.59 -8.11
C HIS A 273 9.05 -6.18 -7.19
N ASP A 274 9.38 -4.89 -7.14
CA ASP A 274 10.40 -4.36 -6.24
C ASP A 274 10.09 -4.68 -4.76
N LEU A 275 8.85 -4.47 -4.33
CA LEU A 275 8.42 -4.72 -2.96
C LEU A 275 8.42 -6.22 -2.61
N ILE A 276 8.00 -7.06 -3.56
CA ILE A 276 8.07 -8.52 -3.43
C ILE A 276 9.52 -9.00 -3.32
N ASP A 277 10.44 -8.41 -4.08
CA ASP A 277 11.87 -8.76 -4.00
C ASP A 277 12.50 -8.31 -2.67
N ILE A 278 12.11 -7.15 -2.13
CA ILE A 278 12.50 -6.71 -0.78
C ILE A 278 12.02 -7.72 0.27
N LEU A 279 10.76 -8.17 0.17
CA LEU A 279 10.21 -9.18 1.07
C LEU A 279 11.00 -10.50 0.99
N LYS A 280 11.23 -11.02 -0.22
CA LYS A 280 12.00 -12.25 -0.45
C LYS A 280 13.42 -12.17 0.10
N LYS A 281 14.12 -11.06 -0.10
CA LYS A 281 15.49 -10.87 0.43
C LYS A 281 15.53 -10.95 1.96
N ASN A 282 14.58 -10.31 2.63
CA ASN A 282 14.48 -10.39 4.09
C ASN A 282 14.17 -11.81 4.57
N ILE A 283 13.25 -12.51 3.91
CA ILE A 283 12.97 -13.91 4.19
C ILE A 283 14.21 -14.79 4.01
N LEU A 284 14.96 -14.62 2.92
CA LEU A 284 16.15 -15.41 2.66
C LEU A 284 17.27 -15.17 3.68
N ALA A 285 17.30 -13.99 4.30
CA ALA A 285 18.23 -13.64 5.36
C ALA A 285 17.84 -14.18 6.75
N GLU A 286 16.66 -14.79 6.90
CA GLU A 286 16.23 -15.42 8.15
C GLU A 286 17.11 -16.61 8.55
N PRO A 287 17.52 -16.72 9.83
CA PRO A 287 18.22 -17.89 10.33
C PRO A 287 17.39 -19.16 10.18
N TYR A 288 18.08 -20.29 9.91
CA TYR A 288 17.44 -21.60 9.75
C TYR A 288 16.63 -22.05 10.97
N THR A 289 16.93 -21.54 12.16
CA THR A 289 16.18 -21.84 13.39
C THR A 289 14.82 -21.14 13.45
N ASN A 290 14.58 -20.15 12.58
CA ASN A 290 13.41 -19.29 12.62
C ASN A 290 12.50 -19.43 11.38
N VAL A 291 12.54 -20.60 10.75
CA VAL A 291 11.74 -20.92 9.56
C VAL A 291 11.03 -22.28 9.73
N PRO A 292 9.74 -22.40 9.37
CA PRO A 292 9.01 -23.66 9.49
C PRO A 292 9.50 -24.74 8.51
N GLU A 293 9.92 -24.36 7.30
CA GLU A 293 10.38 -25.31 6.26
C GLU A 293 11.82 -25.04 5.82
N THR A 294 12.79 -25.52 6.61
CA THR A 294 14.23 -25.30 6.37
C THR A 294 14.75 -25.82 5.03
N MET A 295 14.10 -26.84 4.46
CA MET A 295 14.50 -27.49 3.20
C MET A 295 13.85 -26.86 1.96
N SER A 296 12.92 -25.91 2.12
CA SER A 296 12.28 -25.25 0.98
C SER A 296 13.25 -24.28 0.30
N VAL A 297 13.39 -24.41 -1.02
CA VAL A 297 14.13 -23.47 -1.87
C VAL A 297 13.33 -22.20 -2.11
N ASP A 298 12.00 -22.30 -2.13
CA ASP A 298 11.11 -21.15 -2.25
C ASP A 298 11.07 -20.38 -0.90
N PRO A 299 11.34 -19.06 -0.91
CA PRO A 299 11.28 -18.20 0.27
C PRO A 299 9.93 -18.28 1.02
N TYR A 300 8.79 -18.33 0.32
CA TYR A 300 7.50 -18.19 0.99
C TYR A 300 7.12 -19.42 1.84
N PRO A 301 7.15 -20.66 1.30
CA PRO A 301 6.94 -21.84 2.12
C PRO A 301 7.99 -21.95 3.22
N ARG A 302 9.24 -21.50 2.96
CA ARG A 302 10.29 -21.48 3.97
C ARG A 302 9.88 -20.64 5.19
N PHE A 303 9.39 -19.41 5.02
CA PHE A 303 9.09 -18.51 6.14
C PHE A 303 7.69 -18.64 6.74
N PHE A 304 6.68 -18.82 5.90
CA PHE A 304 5.27 -18.87 6.29
C PHE A 304 4.77 -20.31 6.54
N GLY A 305 5.38 -21.32 5.89
CA GLY A 305 4.87 -22.68 5.83
C GLY A 305 3.86 -22.88 4.69
N ARG A 306 3.81 -24.08 4.10
CA ARG A 306 2.92 -24.42 2.96
C ARG A 306 1.45 -24.18 3.23
N GLU A 307 1.01 -24.41 4.46
CA GLU A 307 -0.39 -24.24 4.88
C GLU A 307 -0.81 -22.76 4.90
N SER A 308 0.15 -21.84 4.97
CA SER A 308 -0.08 -20.40 5.13
C SER A 308 0.23 -19.58 3.86
N LEU A 309 0.36 -20.25 2.70
CA LEU A 309 0.60 -19.58 1.42
C LEU A 309 -0.66 -18.88 0.87
N HIS A 310 -1.83 -19.28 1.35
CA HIS A 310 -3.11 -18.66 1.03
C HIS A 310 -3.83 -18.27 2.32
N ILE A 311 -4.40 -17.07 2.33
CA ILE A 311 -5.17 -16.54 3.45
C ILE A 311 -6.59 -16.32 2.96
N GLU A 312 -7.55 -17.03 3.55
CA GLU A 312 -8.97 -16.81 3.27
C GLU A 312 -9.40 -15.43 3.78
N HIS A 313 -10.10 -14.68 2.94
CA HIS A 313 -10.63 -13.37 3.28
C HIS A 313 -11.97 -13.50 4.01
N ALA A 314 -12.05 -12.98 5.23
CA ALA A 314 -13.16 -13.21 6.16
C ALA A 314 -14.56 -12.80 5.63
N PHE A 315 -14.65 -11.84 4.72
CA PHE A 315 -15.93 -11.30 4.24
C PHE A 315 -16.33 -11.80 2.86
N THR A 316 -15.37 -12.18 2.03
CA THR A 316 -15.62 -12.63 0.64
C THR A 316 -15.51 -14.15 0.51
N ASN A 317 -14.90 -14.82 1.49
CA ASN A 317 -14.56 -16.25 1.47
C ASN A 317 -13.73 -16.63 0.22
N GLU A 318 -12.91 -15.69 -0.26
CA GLU A 318 -11.95 -15.91 -1.33
C GLU A 318 -10.55 -16.09 -0.75
N ASP A 319 -9.79 -17.01 -1.33
CA ASP A 319 -8.38 -17.18 -1.02
C ASP A 319 -7.54 -16.08 -1.68
N GLU A 320 -6.74 -15.39 -0.88
CA GLU A 320 -5.68 -14.51 -1.34
C GLU A 320 -4.32 -15.17 -1.21
N SER A 321 -3.41 -14.91 -2.14
CA SER A 321 -1.99 -15.25 -1.93
C SER A 321 -1.47 -14.49 -0.71
N ILE A 322 -0.53 -15.10 0.03
CA ILE A 322 0.10 -14.43 1.18
C ILE A 322 0.78 -13.13 0.75
N GLU A 323 1.31 -13.04 -0.46
CA GLU A 323 1.94 -11.84 -1.02
C GLU A 323 0.95 -10.69 -1.19
N ASP A 324 -0.21 -10.97 -1.79
CA ASP A 324 -1.25 -9.97 -2.01
C ASP A 324 -1.88 -9.52 -0.68
N PHE A 325 -2.12 -10.48 0.22
CA PHE A 325 -2.62 -10.22 1.56
C PHE A 325 -1.64 -9.35 2.34
N PHE A 326 -0.34 -9.66 2.31
CA PHE A 326 0.69 -8.89 2.98
C PHE A 326 0.76 -7.46 2.43
N LEU A 327 0.88 -7.29 1.11
CA LEU A 327 1.06 -5.97 0.51
C LEU A 327 -0.17 -5.06 0.65
N ARG A 328 -1.40 -5.59 0.60
CA ARG A 328 -2.61 -4.76 0.76
C ARG A 328 -2.76 -4.16 2.17
N HIS A 329 -2.04 -4.70 3.14
CA HIS A 329 -1.95 -4.19 4.51
C HIS A 329 -0.75 -3.25 4.73
N THR A 330 -0.18 -2.73 3.65
CA THR A 330 0.88 -1.72 3.67
C THR A 330 0.47 -0.51 2.81
N LEU A 331 1.18 0.61 2.95
CA LEU A 331 1.08 1.74 2.01
C LEU A 331 2.05 1.58 0.83
N TRP A 332 2.45 0.34 0.52
CA TRP A 332 3.43 0.02 -0.53
C TRP A 332 4.81 0.64 -0.27
N ARG A 333 5.21 0.66 1.01
CA ARG A 333 6.49 1.20 1.46
C ARG A 333 7.42 0.08 1.93
N PRO A 334 8.72 0.11 1.59
CA PRO A 334 9.70 -0.83 2.14
C PRO A 334 9.70 -0.90 3.68
N ARG A 335 9.52 0.24 4.36
CA ARG A 335 9.43 0.30 5.83
C ARG A 335 8.28 -0.54 6.39
N ASP A 336 7.12 -0.52 5.74
CA ASP A 336 5.95 -1.29 6.17
C ASP A 336 6.23 -2.79 6.07
N ILE A 337 6.96 -3.22 5.04
CA ILE A 337 7.38 -4.61 4.87
C ILE A 337 8.30 -5.06 6.01
N ALA A 338 9.28 -4.22 6.38
CA ALA A 338 10.16 -4.50 7.50
C ALA A 338 9.40 -4.60 8.83
N ILE A 339 8.44 -3.69 9.09
CA ILE A 339 7.62 -3.70 10.31
C ILE A 339 6.82 -5.00 10.43
N ILE A 340 6.04 -5.36 9.40
CA ILE A 340 5.19 -6.55 9.43
C ILE A 340 6.04 -7.82 9.48
N GLY A 341 7.06 -7.92 8.62
CA GLY A 341 7.91 -9.11 8.52
C GLY A 341 8.75 -9.33 9.79
N GLY A 342 9.28 -8.26 10.39
CA GLY A 342 9.98 -8.32 11.68
C GLY A 342 9.07 -8.85 12.78
N LYS A 343 7.82 -8.38 12.86
CA LYS A 343 6.87 -8.89 13.85
C LYS A 343 6.50 -10.36 13.64
N LEU A 344 6.40 -10.80 12.39
CA LEU A 344 6.18 -12.22 12.06
C LEU A 344 7.40 -13.08 12.41
N SER A 345 8.60 -12.54 12.22
CA SER A 345 9.87 -13.20 12.56
C SER A 345 10.00 -13.49 14.06
N GLU A 346 9.45 -12.63 14.93
CA GLU A 346 9.43 -12.85 16.38
C GLU A 346 8.55 -14.04 16.82
N ILE A 347 7.67 -14.55 15.94
CA ILE A 347 6.77 -15.67 16.23
C ILE A 347 7.52 -16.97 16.00
N ASP A 348 7.44 -17.88 16.98
CA ASP A 348 7.89 -19.27 16.83
C ASP A 348 7.35 -19.86 15.51
N PRO A 349 8.21 -20.39 14.63
CA PRO A 349 7.83 -21.00 13.36
C PRO A 349 6.65 -21.97 13.44
N LYS A 350 6.56 -22.77 14.51
CA LYS A 350 5.48 -23.75 14.71
C LYS A 350 4.11 -23.11 14.97
N ARG A 351 4.08 -21.84 15.33
CA ARG A 351 2.86 -21.07 15.64
C ARG A 351 2.42 -20.16 14.49
N ARG A 352 3.11 -20.17 13.35
CA ARG A 352 2.79 -19.37 12.16
C ARG A 352 1.64 -19.99 11.35
N THR A 353 0.50 -20.21 12.00
CA THR A 353 -0.73 -20.66 11.33
C THR A 353 -1.34 -19.54 10.47
N PRO A 354 -2.21 -19.85 9.48
CA PRO A 354 -2.87 -18.83 8.66
C PRO A 354 -3.62 -17.80 9.51
N SER A 355 -4.32 -18.25 10.55
CA SER A 355 -5.04 -17.38 11.49
C SER A 355 -4.11 -16.45 12.27
N LYS A 356 -2.96 -16.95 12.74
CA LYS A 356 -2.01 -16.14 13.51
C LYS A 356 -1.28 -15.12 12.63
N ILE A 357 -0.93 -15.51 11.41
CA ILE A 357 -0.35 -14.60 10.42
C ILE A 357 -1.33 -13.47 10.09
N ARG A 358 -2.60 -13.80 9.83
CA ARG A 358 -3.68 -12.82 9.59
C ARG A 358 -3.80 -11.81 10.75
N GLU A 359 -3.87 -12.31 11.99
CA GLU A 359 -3.98 -11.48 13.19
C GLU A 359 -2.81 -10.47 13.30
N ILE A 360 -1.58 -10.94 13.07
CA ILE A 360 -0.38 -10.12 13.23
C ILE A 360 -0.26 -9.09 12.11
N ILE A 361 -0.54 -9.48 10.87
CA ILE A 361 -0.55 -8.55 9.73
C ILE A 361 -1.59 -7.45 9.96
N ASN A 362 -2.82 -7.79 10.35
CA ASN A 362 -3.87 -6.79 10.65
C ASN A 362 -3.44 -5.85 11.77
N THR A 363 -2.92 -6.40 12.88
CA THR A 363 -2.45 -5.60 14.02
C THR A 363 -1.33 -4.62 13.62
N GLN A 364 -0.35 -5.08 12.85
CA GLN A 364 0.73 -4.22 12.38
C GLN A 364 0.24 -3.19 11.35
N ALA A 365 -0.72 -3.56 10.50
CA ALA A 365 -1.38 -2.63 9.59
C ALA A 365 -2.03 -1.46 10.34
N THR A 366 -2.68 -1.74 11.48
CA THR A 366 -3.27 -0.69 12.32
C THR A 366 -2.19 0.24 12.89
N LEU A 367 -1.08 -0.31 13.39
CA LEU A 367 0.02 0.50 13.91
C LEU A 367 0.68 1.38 12.83
N ILE A 368 0.80 0.83 11.62
CA ILE A 368 1.27 1.57 10.44
C ILE A 368 0.32 2.73 10.14
N ALA A 369 -0.99 2.51 10.18
CA ALA A 369 -2.00 3.54 9.95
C ALA A 369 -1.93 4.65 11.01
N ASP A 370 -1.95 4.30 12.30
CA ASP A 370 -1.87 5.25 13.41
C ASP A 370 -0.59 6.12 13.32
N THR A 371 0.55 5.49 13.04
CA THR A 371 1.83 6.19 12.85
C THR A 371 1.78 7.13 11.66
N TYR A 372 1.26 6.66 10.52
CA TYR A 372 1.22 7.45 9.29
C TYR A 372 0.25 8.62 9.37
N LEU A 373 -0.92 8.45 10.01
CA LEU A 373 -1.86 9.54 10.28
C LEU A 373 -1.22 10.60 11.18
N GLY A 374 -0.49 10.19 12.22
CA GLY A 374 0.27 11.08 13.09
C GLY A 374 1.35 11.87 12.33
N GLU A 375 2.13 11.19 11.48
CA GLU A 375 3.15 11.82 10.62
C GLU A 375 2.55 12.77 9.57
N SER A 376 1.35 12.45 9.06
CA SER A 376 0.70 13.23 8.00
C SER A 376 -0.09 14.42 8.52
N ARG A 377 -0.44 14.44 9.82
CA ARG A 377 -1.26 15.45 10.47
C ARG A 377 -0.82 16.90 10.24
N PRO A 378 0.49 17.24 10.27
CA PRO A 378 0.97 18.60 9.96
C PRO A 378 0.71 19.05 8.51
N HIS A 379 0.42 18.11 7.62
CA HIS A 379 0.32 18.33 6.19
C HIS A 379 -1.12 18.42 5.67
N VAL A 380 -2.11 17.97 6.47
CA VAL A 380 -3.56 18.02 6.16
C VAL A 380 -4.27 19.08 6.98
N SER A 381 -5.37 19.63 6.45
CA SER A 381 -6.07 20.76 7.08
C SER A 381 -7.27 20.26 7.86
N ASN A 382 -7.34 20.58 9.15
CA ASN A 382 -8.52 20.31 9.99
C ASN A 382 -8.95 18.83 10.06
N PHE A 383 -8.09 17.87 9.70
CA PHE A 383 -8.36 16.44 9.76
C PHE A 383 -8.51 15.93 11.20
N SER A 384 -9.60 15.18 11.47
CA SER A 384 -9.95 14.63 12.78
C SER A 384 -10.53 13.23 12.65
N GLU A 385 -9.73 12.24 13.08
CA GLU A 385 -10.09 10.82 13.12
C GLU A 385 -11.34 10.59 13.98
N GLU A 386 -11.38 11.21 15.16
CA GLU A 386 -12.50 11.17 16.12
C GLU A 386 -13.81 11.71 15.53
N THR A 387 -13.75 12.50 14.46
CA THR A 387 -14.93 13.09 13.83
C THR A 387 -15.33 12.34 12.56
N VAL A 388 -14.37 11.94 11.72
CA VAL A 388 -14.67 11.30 10.42
C VAL A 388 -14.89 9.80 10.55
N PHE A 389 -14.09 9.07 11.33
CA PHE A 389 -14.17 7.61 11.39
C PHE A 389 -15.48 7.08 11.98
N PRO A 390 -16.12 7.73 12.98
CA PRO A 390 -17.47 7.35 13.40
C PRO A 390 -18.54 7.44 12.30
N LEU A 391 -18.30 8.24 11.25
CA LEU A 391 -19.25 8.45 10.15
C LEU A 391 -19.06 7.45 9.00
N ILE A 392 -17.92 6.76 8.94
CA ILE A 392 -17.64 5.76 7.91
C ILE A 392 -18.20 4.42 8.35
N SER A 393 -19.24 3.94 7.65
CA SER A 393 -19.94 2.70 8.03
C SER A 393 -19.56 1.47 7.21
N SER A 394 -18.84 1.63 6.09
CA SER A 394 -18.41 0.54 5.21
C SER A 394 -17.04 0.85 4.61
N ASN A 395 -16.33 -0.19 4.16
CA ASN A 395 -15.08 -0.06 3.41
C ASN A 395 -15.27 0.34 1.94
N VAL A 396 -16.49 0.26 1.41
CA VAL A 396 -16.86 0.72 0.07
C VAL A 396 -17.96 1.77 0.22
N LEU A 397 -17.72 2.96 -0.31
CA LEU A 397 -18.64 4.10 -0.21
C LEU A 397 -19.04 4.56 -1.62
N SER A 398 -20.30 4.87 -1.80
CA SER A 398 -20.84 5.56 -2.96
C SER A 398 -20.51 7.07 -2.92
N PHE A 399 -20.72 7.74 -4.05
CA PHE A 399 -20.60 9.19 -4.14
C PHE A 399 -21.55 9.93 -3.17
N ASP A 400 -22.78 9.44 -3.04
CA ASP A 400 -23.78 10.06 -2.17
C ASP A 400 -23.40 9.91 -0.69
N GLU A 401 -22.89 8.74 -0.29
CA GLU A 401 -22.40 8.50 1.08
C GLU A 401 -21.21 9.39 1.44
N ILE A 402 -20.21 9.51 0.56
CA ILE A 402 -19.08 10.41 0.80
C ILE A 402 -19.54 11.87 0.92
N THR A 403 -20.50 12.29 0.10
CA THR A 403 -21.04 13.65 0.14
C THR A 403 -21.75 13.91 1.48
N GLU A 404 -22.57 12.97 1.94
CA GLU A 404 -23.27 13.06 3.22
C GLU A 404 -22.32 13.07 4.41
N ILE A 405 -21.32 12.17 4.41
CA ILE A 405 -20.30 12.13 5.45
C ILE A 405 -19.49 13.42 5.46
N SER A 406 -19.11 13.97 4.29
CA SER A 406 -18.38 15.23 4.21
C SER A 406 -19.17 16.39 4.80
N ARG A 407 -20.48 16.50 4.48
CA ARG A 407 -21.35 17.54 5.06
C ARG A 407 -21.43 17.38 6.58
N SER A 408 -21.65 16.17 7.06
CA SER A 408 -21.72 15.87 8.50
C SER A 408 -20.42 16.18 9.22
N TYR A 409 -19.27 15.91 8.58
CA TYR A 409 -17.95 16.23 9.08
C TYR A 409 -17.73 17.74 9.19
N ASP A 410 -18.05 18.49 8.14
CA ASP A 410 -17.89 19.95 8.09
C ASP A 410 -18.70 20.63 9.19
N VAL A 411 -19.96 20.23 9.39
CA VAL A 411 -20.80 20.75 10.48
C VAL A 411 -20.14 20.52 11.85
N LYS A 412 -19.64 19.31 12.12
CA LYS A 412 -19.01 18.97 13.41
C LYS A 412 -17.72 19.76 13.63
N ILE A 413 -16.82 19.80 12.65
CA ILE A 413 -15.53 20.49 12.77
C ILE A 413 -15.71 22.01 12.88
N ASN A 414 -16.60 22.59 12.08
CA ASN A 414 -16.86 24.03 12.10
C ASN A 414 -17.45 24.46 13.45
N THR A 415 -18.32 23.62 14.03
CA THR A 415 -18.87 23.84 15.38
C THR A 415 -17.76 23.77 16.45
N LEU A 416 -16.88 22.79 16.38
CA LEU A 416 -15.77 22.63 17.34
C LEU A 416 -14.74 23.77 17.28
N ARG A 417 -14.62 24.44 16.14
CA ARG A 417 -13.58 25.45 15.88
C ARG A 417 -14.10 26.88 15.82
N ASP A 418 -15.39 27.09 16.00
CA ASP A 418 -16.06 28.40 15.86
C ASP A 418 -15.75 29.06 14.50
N THR A 419 -15.72 28.24 13.44
CA THR A 419 -15.49 28.68 12.05
C THR A 419 -16.66 28.24 11.17
N PRO A 420 -17.79 28.98 11.16
CA PRO A 420 -18.97 28.58 10.39
C PRO A 420 -18.66 28.51 8.88
N ASP A 421 -19.34 27.58 8.20
CA ASP A 421 -19.40 27.47 6.73
C ASP A 421 -18.07 27.26 5.99
N LYS A 422 -17.07 26.66 6.65
CA LYS A 422 -15.82 26.24 5.99
C LYS A 422 -15.91 24.80 5.47
N GLU A 423 -15.64 24.59 4.19
CA GLU A 423 -15.43 23.25 3.62
C GLU A 423 -14.04 22.72 4.05
N ASN A 424 -14.00 21.52 4.65
CA ASN A 424 -12.75 20.92 5.13
C ASN A 424 -12.22 19.79 4.22
N HIS A 425 -12.99 19.36 3.21
CA HIS A 425 -12.59 18.39 2.18
C HIS A 425 -11.90 17.10 2.71
N VAL A 426 -12.42 16.53 3.80
CA VAL A 426 -11.79 15.41 4.53
C VAL A 426 -11.43 14.19 3.64
N PHE A 427 -12.26 13.87 2.65
CA PHE A 427 -11.98 12.76 1.73
C PHE A 427 -10.96 13.12 0.65
N SER A 428 -10.77 14.40 0.32
CA SER A 428 -9.62 14.81 -0.49
C SER A 428 -8.33 14.60 0.28
N ASP A 429 -8.31 14.89 1.59
CA ASP A 429 -7.16 14.62 2.45
C ASP A 429 -6.85 13.12 2.51
N LEU A 430 -7.84 12.27 2.78
CA LEU A 430 -7.64 10.80 2.79
C LEU A 430 -7.16 10.28 1.43
N TYR A 431 -7.68 10.80 0.32
CA TYR A 431 -7.25 10.42 -1.03
C TYR A 431 -5.80 10.86 -1.31
N ARG A 432 -5.39 12.07 -0.93
CA ARG A 432 -3.98 12.55 -1.03
C ARG A 432 -3.02 11.62 -0.28
N LEU A 433 -3.44 11.17 0.90
CA LEU A 433 -2.64 10.32 1.75
C LEU A 433 -2.56 8.86 1.25
N GLY A 434 -3.33 8.49 0.22
CA GLY A 434 -3.43 7.11 -0.25
C GLY A 434 -4.32 6.21 0.62
N LEU A 435 -5.07 6.81 1.55
CA LEU A 435 -5.95 6.12 2.50
C LEU A 435 -7.39 5.95 2.00
N LEU A 436 -7.72 6.66 0.93
CA LEU A 436 -8.93 6.47 0.14
C LEU A 436 -8.54 6.14 -1.31
N GLY A 437 -9.13 5.10 -1.86
CA GLY A 437 -9.00 4.70 -3.25
C GLY A 437 -10.27 4.98 -4.05
N ILE A 438 -10.17 4.79 -5.36
CA ILE A 438 -11.29 4.91 -6.30
C ILE A 438 -11.32 3.72 -7.25
N VAL A 439 -12.48 3.47 -7.84
CA VAL A 439 -12.61 2.54 -8.97
C VAL A 439 -12.54 3.32 -10.27
N GLN A 440 -11.64 2.91 -11.16
CA GLN A 440 -11.47 3.53 -12.47
C GLN A 440 -11.17 2.49 -13.55
N GLU A 441 -11.31 2.87 -14.82
CA GLU A 441 -10.89 2.04 -15.94
C GLU A 441 -9.37 1.98 -16.04
N GLU A 442 -8.83 0.78 -16.24
CA GLU A 442 -7.41 0.58 -16.46
C GLU A 442 -7.01 1.08 -17.86
N LYS A 443 -5.92 1.87 -17.94
CA LYS A 443 -5.49 2.51 -19.17
C LYS A 443 -5.28 1.49 -20.29
N GLY A 444 -5.97 1.68 -21.41
CA GLY A 444 -5.86 0.80 -22.58
C GLY A 444 -6.74 -0.45 -22.53
N THR A 445 -7.55 -0.60 -21.48
CA THR A 445 -8.48 -1.72 -21.30
C THR A 445 -9.84 -1.19 -20.83
N LYS A 446 -10.91 -2.01 -20.93
CA LYS A 446 -12.23 -1.69 -20.34
C LYS A 446 -12.42 -2.36 -18.97
N THR A 447 -11.34 -2.84 -18.36
CA THR A 447 -11.36 -3.48 -17.04
C THR A 447 -11.40 -2.40 -15.96
N LEU A 448 -12.27 -2.59 -14.97
CA LEU A 448 -12.31 -1.72 -13.80
C LEU A 448 -11.28 -2.22 -12.79
N ILE A 449 -10.49 -1.30 -12.25
CA ILE A 449 -9.48 -1.60 -11.24
C ILE A 449 -9.63 -0.67 -10.04
N GLN A 450 -9.15 -1.15 -8.90
CA GLN A 450 -9.08 -0.41 -7.66
C GLN A 450 -7.76 0.38 -7.62
N HIS A 451 -7.85 1.69 -7.59
CA HIS A 451 -6.71 2.60 -7.63
C HIS A 451 -6.55 3.31 -6.29
N PHE A 452 -5.35 3.22 -5.72
CA PHE A 452 -4.92 3.98 -4.54
C PHE A 452 -3.70 4.81 -4.91
N GLN A 453 -3.67 6.06 -4.46
CA GLN A 453 -2.48 6.90 -4.55
C GLN A 453 -1.37 6.31 -3.68
N SER A 454 -0.14 6.36 -4.17
CA SER A 454 1.02 6.10 -3.31
C SER A 454 1.29 7.34 -2.46
N PRO A 455 1.81 7.18 -1.24
CA PRO A 455 2.25 8.30 -0.43
C PRO A 455 3.13 9.26 -1.24
N GLY A 456 2.83 10.56 -1.18
CA GLY A 456 3.58 11.57 -1.91
C GLY A 456 3.45 11.50 -3.43
N GLN A 457 2.37 10.95 -4.01
CA GLN A 457 2.07 11.08 -5.45
C GLN A 457 1.23 12.32 -5.78
N THR A 458 0.41 12.80 -4.85
CA THR A 458 -0.43 13.99 -5.06
C THR A 458 0.02 15.14 -4.18
N THR A 459 -0.07 16.35 -4.73
CA THR A 459 0.35 17.58 -4.06
C THR A 459 -0.45 17.85 -2.78
N LEU A 460 0.24 18.35 -1.75
CA LEU A 460 -0.36 18.70 -0.46
C LEU A 460 -1.06 20.08 -0.43
N SER A 461 -1.03 20.85 -1.53
CA SER A 461 -1.60 22.21 -1.62
C SER A 461 -2.95 22.28 -2.34
N ASP A 462 -3.25 21.33 -3.23
CA ASP A 462 -4.45 21.37 -4.05
C ASP A 462 -5.71 21.06 -3.24
N VAL A 463 -6.62 22.03 -3.14
CA VAL A 463 -7.99 21.81 -2.65
C VAL A 463 -8.80 21.16 -3.80
N ASN A 464 -9.72 20.24 -3.48
CA ASN A 464 -10.58 19.54 -4.46
C ASN A 464 -9.90 18.56 -5.44
N ILE A 465 -9.04 17.69 -4.95
CA ILE A 465 -8.40 16.67 -5.80
C ILE A 465 -9.17 15.36 -5.92
N LEU A 466 -10.23 15.16 -5.13
CA LEU A 466 -10.94 13.90 -5.08
C LEU A 466 -11.61 13.63 -6.45
N PRO A 467 -11.18 12.60 -7.20
CA PRO A 467 -11.77 12.35 -8.51
C PRO A 467 -13.20 11.88 -8.34
N ARG A 468 -14.06 12.23 -9.29
CA ARG A 468 -15.43 11.73 -9.33
C ARG A 468 -15.41 10.24 -9.68
N SER A 469 -15.81 9.41 -8.73
CA SER A 469 -15.90 7.97 -8.87
C SER A 469 -17.30 7.50 -8.47
N LYS A 470 -17.74 6.36 -9.00
CA LYS A 470 -18.95 5.69 -8.51
C LYS A 470 -18.72 5.06 -7.14
N TRP A 471 -17.50 4.59 -6.91
CA TRP A 471 -17.10 3.85 -5.71
C TRP A 471 -15.79 4.38 -5.17
N TYR A 472 -15.77 4.61 -3.87
CA TYR A 472 -14.62 5.03 -3.08
C TYR A 472 -14.29 3.94 -2.08
N LEU A 473 -13.01 3.70 -1.89
CA LEU A 473 -12.52 2.49 -1.22
C LEU A 473 -11.68 2.89 -0.01
N VAL A 474 -12.07 2.48 1.18
CA VAL A 474 -11.28 2.68 2.39
C VAL A 474 -10.09 1.74 2.36
N HIS A 475 -8.88 2.26 2.56
CA HIS A 475 -7.66 1.45 2.56
C HIS A 475 -7.67 0.41 3.71
N PRO A 476 -7.28 -0.86 3.48
CA PRO A 476 -7.37 -1.92 4.50
C PRO A 476 -6.68 -1.64 5.83
N ILE A 477 -5.58 -0.90 5.82
CA ILE A 477 -4.87 -0.51 7.05
C ILE A 477 -5.74 0.32 8.02
N LEU A 478 -6.80 0.97 7.51
CA LEU A 478 -7.72 1.76 8.33
C LEU A 478 -8.85 0.94 8.96
N TYR A 479 -9.04 -0.34 8.60
CA TYR A 479 -10.22 -1.09 9.04
C TYR A 479 -10.32 -1.20 10.55
N ASP A 480 -9.22 -1.60 11.20
CA ASP A 480 -9.15 -1.68 12.66
C ASP A 480 -9.08 -0.30 13.32
N VAL A 481 -8.59 0.73 12.63
CA VAL A 481 -8.64 2.12 13.15
C VAL A 481 -10.08 2.59 13.20
N ILE A 482 -10.83 2.44 12.10
CA ILE A 482 -12.22 2.86 11.98
C ILE A 482 -13.11 2.04 12.91
N SER A 483 -12.90 0.73 13.04
CA SER A 483 -13.73 -0.11 13.91
C SER A 483 -13.65 0.27 15.39
N ARG A 484 -12.50 0.80 15.85
CA ARG A 484 -12.36 1.38 17.21
C ARG A 484 -13.28 2.60 17.43
N HIS A 485 -13.60 3.33 16.36
CA HIS A 485 -14.47 4.51 16.39
C HIS A 485 -15.92 4.22 15.96
N ASN A 486 -16.13 3.15 15.20
CA ASN A 486 -17.44 2.70 14.71
C ASN A 486 -17.55 1.18 14.78
N ALA A 487 -18.18 0.68 15.84
CA ALA A 487 -18.36 -0.76 16.07
C ALA A 487 -19.14 -1.48 14.95
N THR A 488 -20.00 -0.76 14.21
CA THR A 488 -20.81 -1.33 13.12
C THR A 488 -20.07 -1.44 11.79
N PHE A 489 -18.83 -0.93 11.71
CA PHE A 489 -18.07 -0.90 10.45
C PHE A 489 -17.91 -2.29 9.81
N TYR A 490 -17.63 -3.31 10.62
CA TYR A 490 -17.44 -4.68 10.12
C TYR A 490 -18.74 -5.34 9.65
N GLU A 491 -19.90 -4.86 10.09
CA GLU A 491 -21.21 -5.41 9.72
C GLU A 491 -21.60 -5.08 8.27
N LYS A 492 -21.02 -4.01 7.70
CA LYS A 492 -21.31 -3.54 6.34
C LYS A 492 -20.09 -3.62 5.41
N MET A 493 -19.17 -4.53 5.69
CA MET A 493 -18.04 -4.80 4.81
C MET A 493 -18.54 -5.30 3.45
N ASP A 494 -17.91 -4.83 2.37
CA ASP A 494 -18.17 -5.34 1.04
C ASP A 494 -17.80 -6.84 0.97
N THR A 495 -18.80 -7.65 0.64
CA THR A 495 -18.66 -9.11 0.52
C THR A 495 -18.31 -9.54 -0.91
N LEU A 496 -18.24 -8.59 -1.84
CA LEU A 496 -18.01 -8.84 -3.25
C LEU A 496 -16.55 -8.64 -3.66
N ASN A 497 -15.90 -7.60 -3.16
CA ASN A 497 -14.56 -7.21 -3.53
C ASN A 497 -13.65 -7.17 -2.31
N ILE A 498 -12.51 -7.84 -2.46
CA ILE A 498 -11.37 -7.59 -1.58
C ILE A 498 -10.79 -6.24 -1.98
N VAL A 499 -10.79 -5.30 -1.04
CA VAL A 499 -10.24 -3.97 -1.29
C VAL A 499 -8.72 -4.00 -1.27
N GLY A 500 -8.09 -3.48 -2.31
CA GLY A 500 -6.64 -3.36 -2.39
C GLY A 500 -6.17 -2.80 -3.72
N ARG A 501 -4.99 -2.17 -3.71
CA ARG A 501 -4.41 -1.53 -4.89
C ARG A 501 -4.21 -2.50 -6.05
N SER A 502 -4.55 -2.03 -7.26
CA SER A 502 -4.40 -2.75 -8.53
C SER A 502 -5.19 -4.05 -8.61
N ARG A 503 -6.17 -4.26 -7.72
CA ARG A 503 -7.09 -5.39 -7.81
C ARG A 503 -8.18 -5.10 -8.83
N PRO A 504 -8.68 -6.11 -9.54
CA PRO A 504 -9.86 -5.94 -10.38
C PRO A 504 -11.06 -5.55 -9.51
N TRP A 505 -11.90 -4.67 -10.05
CA TRP A 505 -13.19 -4.35 -9.47
C TRP A 505 -14.28 -5.17 -10.13
N ARG A 506 -15.07 -5.86 -9.30
CA ARG A 506 -16.15 -6.74 -9.73
C ARG A 506 -17.47 -6.08 -9.37
N ARG A 507 -18.43 -6.17 -10.29
CA ARG A 507 -19.79 -5.68 -10.07
C ARG A 507 -20.69 -6.87 -9.73
N PRO A 508 -21.84 -6.62 -9.06
CA PRO A 508 -22.85 -7.67 -8.89
C PRO A 508 -23.26 -8.32 -10.22
N SER A 509 -23.29 -7.55 -11.32
CA SER A 509 -23.54 -8.05 -12.68
C SER A 509 -22.48 -9.04 -13.23
N ASP A 510 -21.36 -9.22 -12.54
CA ASP A 510 -20.29 -10.13 -12.91
C ASP A 510 -20.36 -11.47 -12.13
N ILE A 511 -21.36 -11.65 -11.26
CA ILE A 511 -21.63 -12.90 -10.55
C ILE A 511 -22.15 -13.97 -11.54
N PHE A 512 -21.71 -15.22 -11.33
CA PHE A 512 -22.26 -16.39 -12.00
C PHE A 512 -23.07 -17.22 -11.03
N TYR A 513 -24.14 -17.81 -11.52
CA TYR A 513 -24.92 -18.85 -10.85
C TYR A 513 -24.35 -20.20 -11.24
N VAL A 514 -24.08 -21.03 -10.24
CA VAL A 514 -23.55 -22.38 -10.39
C VAL A 514 -24.60 -23.36 -9.90
N ILE A 515 -24.90 -24.39 -10.69
CA ILE A 515 -25.65 -25.56 -10.25
C ILE A 515 -24.82 -26.82 -10.56
N LYS A 516 -24.54 -27.62 -9.53
CA LYS A 516 -24.01 -28.98 -9.68
C LYS A 516 -25.16 -29.97 -9.55
N GLY A 517 -25.22 -30.96 -10.43
CA GLY A 517 -26.20 -32.03 -10.39
C GLY A 517 -25.56 -33.41 -10.48
N ASP A 518 -26.19 -34.39 -9.86
CA ASP A 518 -25.75 -35.80 -9.88
C ASP A 518 -26.95 -36.73 -10.08
N VAL A 519 -26.77 -37.74 -10.93
CA VAL A 519 -27.83 -38.72 -11.22
C VAL A 519 -27.99 -39.69 -10.05
N VAL A 520 -29.16 -39.65 -9.42
CA VAL A 520 -29.45 -40.50 -8.27
C VAL A 520 -29.49 -41.97 -8.70
N LYS A 521 -28.75 -42.81 -7.95
CA LYS A 521 -28.64 -44.26 -8.19
C LYS A 521 -28.08 -44.60 -9.57
N TYR A 522 -27.13 -43.81 -10.07
CA TYR A 522 -26.41 -44.09 -11.31
C TYR A 522 -25.82 -45.52 -11.37
N SER A 523 -25.31 -46.04 -10.25
CA SER A 523 -24.78 -47.41 -10.19
C SER A 523 -25.80 -48.48 -10.60
N GLU A 524 -27.11 -48.28 -10.37
CA GLU A 524 -28.15 -49.21 -10.83
C GLU A 524 -28.27 -49.25 -12.37
N ILE A 525 -27.97 -48.14 -13.05
CA ILE A 525 -27.94 -48.06 -14.52
C ILE A 525 -26.75 -48.85 -15.06
N MET A 526 -25.60 -48.73 -14.39
CA MET A 526 -24.35 -49.37 -14.80
C MET A 526 -24.32 -50.89 -14.55
N LEU A 527 -25.17 -51.40 -13.64
CA LEU A 527 -25.29 -52.84 -13.38
C LEU A 527 -26.05 -53.60 -14.48
N ASN A 528 -26.79 -52.90 -15.34
CA ASN A 528 -27.52 -53.50 -16.45
C ASN A 528 -26.79 -53.18 -17.77
N ALA A 529 -26.28 -54.23 -18.43
CA ALA A 529 -25.45 -54.13 -19.64
C ALA A 529 -26.14 -53.34 -20.77
N ASP A 530 -27.44 -53.54 -20.98
CA ASP A 530 -28.19 -52.87 -22.05
C ASP A 530 -28.28 -51.35 -21.79
N THR A 531 -28.47 -50.93 -20.54
CA THR A 531 -28.59 -49.52 -20.18
C THR A 531 -27.24 -48.84 -19.98
N ALA A 532 -26.20 -49.58 -19.58
CA ALA A 532 -24.85 -49.07 -19.33
C ALA A 532 -24.19 -48.53 -20.61
N ASP A 533 -24.41 -49.19 -21.75
CA ASP A 533 -23.83 -48.75 -23.03
C ASP A 533 -24.58 -47.55 -23.64
N MET A 534 -25.89 -47.46 -23.43
CA MET A 534 -26.73 -46.41 -24.01
C MET A 534 -26.72 -45.09 -23.20
N PHE A 535 -26.64 -45.18 -21.87
CA PHE A 535 -26.84 -44.03 -20.99
C PHE A 535 -25.83 -42.89 -21.21
N PRO A 536 -24.50 -43.12 -21.30
CA PRO A 536 -23.55 -42.02 -21.43
C PRO A 536 -23.75 -41.17 -22.68
N THR A 537 -24.13 -41.81 -23.80
CA THR A 537 -24.43 -41.12 -25.06
C THR A 537 -25.73 -40.32 -24.94
N TYR A 538 -26.80 -40.95 -24.46
CA TYR A 538 -28.09 -40.30 -24.24
C TYR A 538 -27.98 -39.10 -23.30
N PHE A 539 -27.29 -39.27 -22.17
CA PHE A 539 -27.15 -38.22 -21.16
C PHE A 539 -26.31 -37.06 -21.69
N ARG A 540 -25.24 -37.34 -22.46
CA ARG A 540 -24.43 -36.30 -23.11
C ARG A 540 -25.24 -35.48 -24.10
N GLU A 541 -26.05 -36.12 -24.94
CA GLU A 541 -26.93 -35.43 -25.90
C GLU A 541 -27.97 -34.57 -25.19
N LEU A 542 -28.67 -35.15 -24.20
CA LEU A 542 -29.64 -34.43 -23.37
C LEU A 542 -29.05 -33.17 -22.73
N VAL A 543 -27.89 -33.31 -22.08
CA VAL A 543 -27.23 -32.18 -21.41
C VAL A 543 -26.74 -31.17 -22.44
N SER A 544 -26.14 -31.61 -23.54
CA SER A 544 -25.68 -30.70 -24.60
C SER A 544 -26.81 -29.90 -25.22
N ASP A 545 -28.00 -30.48 -25.38
CA ASP A 545 -29.15 -29.78 -25.94
C ASP A 545 -29.77 -28.78 -24.96
N ALA A 546 -29.94 -29.18 -23.70
CA ALA A 546 -30.50 -28.31 -22.66
C ALA A 546 -29.57 -27.14 -22.29
N CYS A 547 -28.25 -27.31 -22.47
CA CYS A 547 -27.23 -26.36 -22.01
C CYS A 547 -26.68 -25.42 -23.09
N LYS A 548 -27.19 -25.47 -24.33
CA LYS A 548 -26.77 -24.56 -25.42
C LYS A 548 -26.71 -23.06 -25.06
N PRO A 549 -27.64 -22.49 -24.27
CA PRO A 549 -27.60 -21.07 -23.94
C PRO A 549 -26.67 -20.72 -22.79
N LEU A 550 -26.06 -21.71 -22.11
CA LEU A 550 -25.27 -21.47 -20.91
C LEU A 550 -23.86 -20.97 -21.24
N ALA A 551 -23.34 -20.08 -20.40
CA ALA A 551 -21.96 -19.60 -20.48
C ALA A 551 -20.94 -20.74 -20.38
N HIS A 552 -21.23 -21.76 -19.56
CA HIS A 552 -20.45 -22.99 -19.50
C HIS A 552 -21.26 -24.17 -18.93
N PHE A 553 -20.97 -25.38 -19.41
CA PHE A 553 -21.39 -26.62 -18.77
C PHE A 553 -20.31 -27.70 -18.94
N SER A 554 -20.26 -28.65 -18.00
CA SER A 554 -19.40 -29.84 -18.10
C SER A 554 -20.08 -31.09 -17.56
N LEU A 555 -19.60 -32.25 -18.02
CA LEU A 555 -19.96 -33.58 -17.53
C LEU A 555 -18.74 -34.24 -16.89
N GLU A 556 -18.90 -34.74 -15.68
CA GLU A 556 -17.86 -35.42 -14.89
C GLU A 556 -18.37 -36.82 -14.52
N GLY A 557 -17.52 -37.85 -14.59
CA GLY A 557 -17.89 -39.21 -14.15
C GLY A 557 -18.96 -39.94 -14.99
N GLY A 558 -19.64 -39.25 -15.90
CA GLY A 558 -20.73 -39.78 -16.72
C GLY A 558 -22.13 -39.56 -16.13
N ASP A 559 -22.21 -39.18 -14.86
CA ASP A 559 -23.43 -39.03 -14.05
C ASP A 559 -23.54 -37.69 -13.33
N SER A 560 -22.43 -36.97 -13.19
CA SER A 560 -22.36 -35.64 -12.61
C SER A 560 -22.31 -34.57 -13.72
N LEU A 561 -22.96 -33.44 -13.47
CA LEU A 561 -22.96 -32.28 -14.35
C LEU A 561 -22.74 -30.98 -13.59
N LEU A 562 -22.17 -30.00 -14.27
CA LEU A 562 -21.95 -28.65 -13.78
C LEU A 562 -22.53 -27.65 -14.76
N LEU A 563 -23.35 -26.72 -14.28
CA LEU A 563 -24.00 -25.67 -15.07
C LEU A 563 -23.58 -24.30 -14.54
N ILE A 564 -23.17 -23.39 -15.43
CA ILE A 564 -22.72 -22.05 -15.06
C ILE A 564 -23.27 -21.02 -16.04
N ASP A 565 -23.97 -20.01 -15.53
CA ASP A 565 -24.41 -18.85 -16.33
C ASP A 565 -24.53 -17.58 -15.48
N ARG A 566 -24.59 -16.41 -16.12
CA ARG A 566 -24.85 -15.13 -15.43
C ARG A 566 -26.34 -14.92 -15.15
N ASN A 567 -27.21 -15.65 -15.83
CA ASN A 567 -28.65 -15.58 -15.68
C ASN A 567 -29.16 -16.84 -14.97
N LEU A 568 -29.68 -16.66 -13.76
CA LEU A 568 -30.17 -17.77 -12.93
C LEU A 568 -31.25 -18.57 -13.65
N LYS A 569 -32.14 -17.92 -14.42
CA LYS A 569 -33.21 -18.59 -15.15
C LYS A 569 -32.66 -19.59 -16.16
N ASN A 570 -31.57 -19.26 -16.83
CA ASN A 570 -30.97 -20.15 -17.81
C ASN A 570 -30.46 -21.44 -17.13
N VAL A 571 -29.74 -21.29 -16.01
CA VAL A 571 -29.20 -22.43 -15.26
C VAL A 571 -30.33 -23.29 -14.67
N VAL A 572 -31.35 -22.66 -14.08
CA VAL A 572 -32.51 -23.36 -13.50
C VAL A 572 -33.35 -24.04 -14.58
N ALA A 573 -33.59 -23.39 -15.71
CA ALA A 573 -34.34 -23.97 -16.83
C ALA A 573 -33.61 -25.20 -17.40
N ALA A 574 -32.29 -25.11 -17.60
CA ALA A 574 -31.48 -26.24 -18.05
C ALA A 574 -31.53 -27.40 -17.05
N ALA A 575 -31.32 -27.14 -15.75
CA ALA A 575 -31.37 -28.16 -14.71
C ALA A 575 -32.73 -28.91 -14.68
N ARG A 576 -33.85 -28.15 -14.76
CA ARG A 576 -35.20 -28.72 -14.80
C ARG A 576 -35.45 -29.53 -16.07
N ALA A 577 -35.07 -28.99 -17.23
CA ALA A 577 -35.25 -29.68 -18.51
C ALA A 577 -34.52 -31.03 -18.53
N ILE A 578 -33.27 -31.07 -18.04
CA ILE A 578 -32.48 -32.29 -17.93
C ILE A 578 -33.18 -33.27 -16.99
N ASN A 579 -33.57 -32.83 -15.79
CA ASN A 579 -34.19 -33.70 -14.79
C ASN A 579 -35.53 -34.27 -15.25
N ASP A 580 -36.40 -33.43 -15.81
CA ASP A 580 -37.74 -33.84 -16.23
C ASP A 580 -37.66 -34.79 -17.44
N THR A 581 -36.77 -34.51 -18.40
CA THR A 581 -36.55 -35.38 -19.57
C THR A 581 -35.90 -36.71 -19.17
N LEU A 582 -34.94 -36.69 -18.24
CA LEU A 582 -34.35 -37.93 -17.73
C LEU A 582 -35.38 -38.78 -16.98
N HIS A 583 -36.26 -38.15 -16.22
CA HIS A 583 -37.33 -38.85 -15.50
C HIS A 583 -38.39 -39.44 -16.43
N ALA A 584 -38.72 -38.74 -17.52
CA ALA A 584 -39.65 -39.21 -18.55
C ALA A 584 -39.05 -40.28 -19.48
N SER A 585 -37.73 -40.47 -19.47
CA SER A 585 -37.02 -41.43 -20.32
C SER A 585 -37.18 -42.88 -19.87
N ALA A 586 -36.65 -43.81 -20.66
CA ALA A 586 -36.58 -45.24 -20.31
C ALA A 586 -35.80 -45.51 -19.01
N PHE A 587 -34.89 -44.60 -18.61
CA PHE A 587 -34.09 -44.76 -17.38
C PHE A 587 -34.86 -44.41 -16.11
N LYS A 588 -35.89 -43.54 -16.21
CA LYS A 588 -36.74 -43.06 -15.09
C LYS A 588 -35.97 -42.56 -13.87
N LYS A 589 -34.76 -42.02 -14.07
CA LYS A 589 -33.92 -41.48 -13.00
C LYS A 589 -34.17 -39.99 -12.80
N GLN A 590 -33.74 -39.48 -11.67
CA GLN A 590 -33.78 -38.06 -11.32
C GLN A 590 -32.39 -37.60 -10.91
N LEU A 591 -32.14 -36.30 -11.05
CA LEU A 591 -30.96 -35.67 -10.49
C LEU A 591 -31.32 -34.99 -9.17
N ARG A 592 -30.34 -34.91 -8.28
CA ARG A 592 -30.35 -33.95 -7.17
C ARG A 592 -29.40 -32.81 -7.52
N PHE A 593 -29.71 -31.60 -7.08
CA PHE A 593 -28.92 -30.42 -7.42
C PHE A 593 -28.59 -29.56 -6.20
N GLY A 594 -27.37 -29.03 -6.19
CA GLY A 594 -26.93 -27.98 -5.28
C GLY A 594 -26.41 -26.78 -6.07
N GLY A 595 -26.78 -25.58 -5.65
CA GLY A 595 -26.38 -24.36 -6.32
C GLY A 595 -25.88 -23.26 -5.38
N ASP A 596 -25.02 -22.41 -5.91
CA ASP A 596 -24.50 -21.22 -5.23
C ASP A 596 -24.32 -20.08 -6.26
N ALA A 597 -24.18 -18.86 -5.76
CA ALA A 597 -23.85 -17.70 -6.59
C ALA A 597 -22.46 -17.17 -6.18
N GLY A 598 -21.63 -16.87 -7.17
CA GLY A 598 -20.32 -16.27 -6.93
C GLY A 598 -19.49 -16.10 -8.19
N PHE A 599 -18.23 -15.71 -8.01
CA PHE A 599 -17.33 -15.49 -9.13
C PHE A 599 -16.64 -16.77 -9.58
N ILE A 600 -16.59 -16.95 -10.90
CA ILE A 600 -15.89 -18.07 -11.55
C ILE A 600 -14.75 -17.52 -12.40
N ARG A 601 -13.53 -18.02 -12.15
CA ARG A 601 -12.38 -17.81 -13.02
C ARG A 601 -12.30 -18.95 -14.03
N PHE A 602 -12.30 -18.57 -15.30
CA PHE A 602 -12.10 -19.48 -16.43
C PHE A 602 -10.65 -19.41 -16.87
N SER A 603 -9.86 -20.45 -16.58
CA SER A 603 -8.53 -20.59 -17.20
C SER A 603 -8.71 -21.17 -18.60
N ARG A 604 -8.05 -20.58 -19.61
CA ARG A 604 -8.11 -21.05 -21.00
C ARG A 604 -6.73 -21.41 -21.52
N THR A 605 -6.67 -22.48 -22.29
CA THR A 605 -5.51 -22.87 -23.09
C THR A 605 -5.23 -21.84 -24.20
N GLN A 606 -4.04 -21.90 -24.81
CA GLN A 606 -3.69 -21.06 -25.97
C GLN A 606 -4.66 -21.26 -27.17
N SER A 607 -5.32 -22.42 -27.26
CA SER A 607 -6.35 -22.71 -28.26
C SER A 607 -7.75 -22.19 -27.88
N GLY A 608 -7.89 -21.52 -26.73
CA GLY A 608 -9.14 -20.92 -26.27
C GLY A 608 -10.09 -21.87 -25.52
N GLN A 609 -9.74 -23.16 -25.38
CA GLN A 609 -10.52 -24.13 -24.59
C GLN A 609 -10.33 -23.91 -23.09
N ILE A 610 -11.42 -24.01 -22.31
CA ILE A 610 -11.36 -23.90 -20.85
C ILE A 610 -10.58 -25.09 -20.29
N GLN A 611 -9.53 -24.81 -19.52
CA GLN A 611 -8.63 -25.80 -18.92
C GLN A 611 -8.94 -26.06 -17.45
N ASP A 612 -9.32 -25.02 -16.71
CA ASP A 612 -9.55 -25.08 -15.26
C ASP A 612 -10.61 -24.06 -14.84
N LEU A 613 -11.41 -24.41 -13.84
CA LEU A 613 -12.46 -23.58 -13.24
C LEU A 613 -12.19 -23.40 -11.76
N ARG A 614 -12.16 -22.15 -11.30
CA ARG A 614 -11.96 -21.85 -9.87
C ARG A 614 -12.99 -20.86 -9.37
N GLY A 615 -13.54 -21.11 -8.18
CA GLY A 615 -14.46 -20.22 -7.49
C GLY A 615 -15.08 -20.90 -6.27
N GLY A 616 -15.29 -20.13 -5.20
CA GLY A 616 -15.92 -20.64 -3.98
C GLY A 616 -17.32 -21.23 -4.23
N ALA A 617 -18.07 -20.65 -5.17
CA ALA A 617 -19.39 -21.13 -5.56
C ALA A 617 -19.39 -22.56 -6.12
N LEU A 618 -18.32 -22.99 -6.81
CA LEU A 618 -18.19 -24.38 -7.28
C LEU A 618 -18.10 -25.35 -6.12
N ARG A 619 -17.30 -24.99 -5.09
CA ARG A 619 -17.10 -25.79 -3.89
C ARG A 619 -18.39 -25.89 -3.07
N THR A 620 -19.08 -24.77 -2.87
CA THR A 620 -20.34 -24.73 -2.13
C THR A 620 -21.45 -25.49 -2.85
N ALA A 621 -21.62 -25.28 -4.16
CA ALA A 621 -22.62 -26.00 -4.96
C ALA A 621 -22.41 -27.52 -4.90
N ALA A 622 -21.16 -27.97 -4.98
CA ALA A 622 -20.84 -29.40 -4.87
C ALA A 622 -21.14 -30.00 -3.49
N ARG A 623 -20.91 -29.24 -2.41
CA ARG A 623 -21.23 -29.67 -1.05
C ARG A 623 -22.73 -29.73 -0.81
N LEU A 624 -23.47 -28.79 -1.38
CA LEU A 624 -24.92 -28.69 -1.24
C LEU A 624 -25.65 -29.79 -2.03
N GLU A 625 -25.13 -30.17 -3.21
CA GLU A 625 -25.72 -31.20 -4.07
C GLU A 625 -25.89 -32.54 -3.34
N HIS A 626 -24.87 -32.96 -2.59
CA HIS A 626 -24.89 -34.22 -1.84
C HIS A 626 -26.01 -34.31 -0.77
N ILE A 627 -26.57 -33.17 -0.36
CA ILE A 627 -27.60 -33.10 0.69
C ILE A 627 -29.02 -33.06 0.07
N GLY A 628 -29.16 -32.76 -1.23
CA GLY A 628 -30.45 -32.64 -1.90
C GLY A 628 -31.19 -33.95 -2.11
N LEU A 629 -32.52 -33.91 -2.04
CA LEU A 629 -33.37 -35.05 -2.42
C LEU A 629 -33.50 -35.17 -3.96
N PRO A 630 -33.87 -36.35 -4.49
CA PRO A 630 -34.08 -36.52 -5.92
C PRO A 630 -35.13 -35.55 -6.48
N GLY A 631 -34.78 -34.85 -7.57
CA GLY A 631 -35.61 -33.84 -8.23
C GLY A 631 -35.59 -32.46 -7.59
N GLU A 632 -34.83 -32.25 -6.49
CA GLU A 632 -34.72 -30.95 -5.83
C GLU A 632 -33.53 -30.14 -6.33
N ILE A 633 -33.70 -28.82 -6.31
CA ILE A 633 -32.62 -27.86 -6.50
C ILE A 633 -32.52 -27.01 -5.24
N LEU A 634 -31.48 -27.29 -4.45
CA LEU A 634 -31.12 -26.52 -3.25
C LEU A 634 -30.15 -25.40 -3.64
N VAL A 635 -30.31 -24.23 -3.04
CA VAL A 635 -29.44 -23.06 -3.23
C VAL A 635 -29.14 -22.36 -1.91
N THR A 636 -28.07 -21.58 -1.87
CA THR A 636 -27.64 -20.80 -0.69
C THR A 636 -28.33 -19.43 -0.59
N ASP A 637 -28.14 -18.75 0.54
CA ASP A 637 -28.45 -17.34 0.75
C ASP A 637 -27.77 -16.41 -0.25
N ARG A 638 -26.61 -16.76 -0.79
CA ARG A 638 -25.95 -15.93 -1.82
C ARG A 638 -26.76 -15.84 -3.10
N VAL A 639 -27.43 -16.93 -3.49
CA VAL A 639 -28.35 -16.90 -4.63
C VAL A 639 -29.53 -15.97 -4.33
N LYS A 640 -30.09 -16.04 -3.11
CA LYS A 640 -31.18 -15.15 -2.67
C LYS A 640 -30.76 -13.67 -2.70
N SER A 641 -29.64 -13.31 -2.08
CA SER A 641 -29.13 -11.94 -2.07
C SER A 641 -28.79 -11.42 -3.46
N SER A 642 -28.30 -12.27 -4.36
CA SER A 642 -28.03 -11.91 -5.76
C SER A 642 -29.32 -11.56 -6.52
N ILE A 643 -30.41 -12.31 -6.30
CA ILE A 643 -31.74 -12.02 -6.89
C ILE A 643 -32.27 -10.66 -6.39
N GLU A 644 -32.18 -10.42 -5.08
CA GLU A 644 -32.64 -9.18 -4.45
C GLU A 644 -31.87 -7.95 -4.98
N THR A 645 -30.57 -8.09 -5.18
CA THR A 645 -29.69 -7.02 -5.69
C THR A 645 -29.87 -6.75 -7.18
N SER A 646 -30.30 -7.74 -7.96
CA SER A 646 -30.45 -7.65 -9.43
C SER A 646 -31.75 -6.96 -9.89
N GLY A 647 -32.50 -6.33 -8.98
CA GLY A 647 -33.65 -5.48 -9.33
C GLY A 647 -34.83 -6.22 -9.98
N GLY A 648 -34.99 -7.51 -9.72
CA GLY A 648 -36.17 -8.26 -10.14
C GLY A 648 -36.13 -8.83 -11.57
N GLN A 649 -34.99 -8.82 -12.27
CA GLN A 649 -34.88 -9.59 -13.52
C GLN A 649 -35.14 -11.10 -13.30
N ASP A 650 -34.94 -11.60 -12.09
CA ASP A 650 -35.15 -13.01 -11.67
C ASP A 650 -36.44 -13.25 -10.83
N MET A 651 -37.41 -12.32 -10.83
CA MET A 651 -38.65 -12.36 -10.02
C MET A 651 -39.53 -13.62 -10.13
N PHE A 652 -39.28 -14.51 -11.10
CA PHE A 652 -40.07 -15.73 -11.32
C PHE A 652 -39.56 -16.93 -10.53
N VAL A 653 -38.44 -16.78 -9.82
CA VAL A 653 -37.82 -17.85 -9.04
C VAL A 653 -38.25 -17.74 -7.58
N GLN A 654 -39.14 -18.63 -7.14
CA GLN A 654 -39.60 -18.68 -5.75
C GLN A 654 -38.68 -19.55 -4.89
N LEU A 655 -38.18 -18.96 -3.80
CA LEU A 655 -37.36 -19.64 -2.80
C LEU A 655 -38.19 -19.96 -1.55
N THR A 656 -37.99 -21.15 -1.00
CA THR A 656 -38.59 -21.56 0.29
C THR A 656 -37.49 -22.05 1.21
N GLU A 657 -37.51 -21.63 2.47
CA GLU A 657 -36.57 -22.14 3.47
C GLU A 657 -36.73 -23.64 3.64
N VAL A 658 -35.60 -24.32 3.84
CA VAL A 658 -35.55 -25.77 3.99
C VAL A 658 -35.03 -26.09 5.37
N ASP A 659 -35.69 -27.02 6.05
CA ASP A 659 -35.13 -27.67 7.22
C ASP A 659 -34.44 -28.98 6.80
N LEU A 660 -33.15 -29.08 7.07
CA LEU A 660 -32.32 -30.25 6.75
C LEU A 660 -31.91 -30.93 8.06
N PRO A 661 -32.72 -31.87 8.59
CA PRO A 661 -32.57 -32.40 9.94
C PRO A 661 -31.27 -33.20 10.17
N SER A 662 -30.56 -33.59 9.11
CA SER A 662 -29.30 -34.34 9.17
C SER A 662 -28.03 -33.48 9.06
N THR A 663 -28.16 -32.16 8.98
CA THR A 663 -27.02 -31.23 8.80
C THR A 663 -26.79 -30.43 10.09
N ARG A 664 -25.54 -30.22 10.50
CA ARG A 664 -25.23 -29.45 11.73
C ARG A 664 -25.66 -27.99 11.56
N ILE A 665 -26.41 -27.47 12.54
CA ILE A 665 -26.95 -26.09 12.53
C ILE A 665 -26.24 -25.25 13.61
N SER A 666 -25.86 -24.03 13.26
CA SER A 666 -25.46 -22.99 14.21
C SER A 666 -26.08 -21.66 13.81
N GLY A 667 -26.80 -20.99 14.72
CA GLY A 667 -27.43 -19.69 14.43
C GLY A 667 -28.46 -19.71 13.29
N GLY A 668 -29.08 -20.87 13.01
CA GLY A 668 -30.01 -21.05 11.89
C GLY A 668 -29.35 -21.32 10.52
N MET A 669 -28.01 -21.34 10.46
CA MET A 669 -27.25 -21.65 9.26
C MET A 669 -26.75 -23.11 9.29
N PHE A 670 -26.72 -23.74 8.13
CA PHE A 670 -26.26 -25.11 7.93
C PHE A 670 -24.76 -25.16 7.64
N ASN A 671 -24.03 -26.02 8.34
CA ASN A 671 -22.60 -26.27 8.08
C ASN A 671 -22.42 -27.25 6.91
N LEU A 672 -21.78 -26.77 5.83
CA LEU A 672 -21.44 -27.53 4.63
C LEU A 672 -20.00 -28.08 4.62
N ALA A 673 -19.31 -28.14 5.77
CA ALA A 673 -18.00 -28.78 5.88
C ALA A 673 -18.07 -30.29 5.60
N LYS A 674 -17.06 -30.85 4.93
CA LYS A 674 -17.03 -32.28 4.59
C LYS A 674 -16.76 -33.17 5.83
N ASN A 675 -16.05 -32.63 6.82
CA ASN A 675 -15.69 -33.30 8.06
C ASN A 675 -15.35 -32.26 9.15
N ASP A 676 -15.12 -32.74 10.38
CA ASP A 676 -14.81 -31.91 11.56
C ASP A 676 -13.40 -31.28 11.55
N ALA A 677 -12.57 -31.59 10.55
CA ALA A 677 -11.22 -31.04 10.39
C ALA A 677 -11.17 -29.82 9.48
N GLU A 678 -12.21 -29.59 8.66
CA GLU A 678 -12.33 -28.41 7.81
C GLU A 678 -13.00 -27.27 8.57
N GLU A 679 -12.66 -26.01 8.23
CA GLU A 679 -13.38 -24.86 8.75
C GLU A 679 -14.87 -24.93 8.33
N PRO A 680 -15.79 -24.62 9.25
CA PRO A 680 -17.22 -24.76 8.98
C PRO A 680 -17.70 -23.71 7.97
N ILE A 681 -18.49 -24.15 6.98
CA ILE A 681 -19.06 -23.27 5.95
C ILE A 681 -20.55 -23.12 6.23
N TYR A 682 -20.95 -21.98 6.82
CA TYR A 682 -22.33 -21.74 7.23
C TYR A 682 -23.13 -20.98 6.17
N HIS A 683 -24.28 -21.53 5.77
CA HIS A 683 -25.22 -20.90 4.84
C HIS A 683 -26.68 -21.13 5.26
N PHE A 684 -27.56 -20.17 4.95
CA PHE A 684 -28.98 -20.48 4.91
C PHE A 684 -29.29 -21.19 3.59
N ILE A 685 -30.14 -22.22 3.64
CA ILE A 685 -30.45 -23.06 2.49
C ILE A 685 -31.90 -22.87 2.09
N TYR A 686 -32.10 -22.71 0.79
CA TYR A 686 -33.39 -22.51 0.15
C TYR A 686 -33.62 -23.56 -0.91
N LYS A 687 -34.87 -23.95 -1.10
CA LYS A 687 -35.32 -24.79 -2.22
C LYS A 687 -35.98 -23.93 -3.28
N LEU A 688 -35.62 -24.18 -4.53
CA LEU A 688 -36.29 -23.59 -5.68
C LEU A 688 -37.64 -24.29 -5.90
N LYS A 689 -38.75 -23.55 -5.76
CA LYS A 689 -40.09 -24.07 -6.08
C LYS A 689 -40.25 -24.25 -7.58
N ARG A 690 -40.83 -25.38 -7.98
CA ARG A 690 -41.19 -25.68 -9.36
C ARG A 690 -42.06 -24.59 -9.97
#